data_AF-A0A359AUZ4-F1
#
_entry.id   AF-A0A359AUZ4-F1
#
_cell.length_a   1.000
_cell.length_b   1.000
_cell.length_c   1.000
_cell.angle_alpha   90.00
_cell.angle_beta   90.00
_cell.angle_gamma   90.00
#
_symmetry.space_group_name_H-M   'P 1'
#
loop_
_entity.id
_entity.type
_entity.pdbx_description
1 polymer ?
#
loop_
_entity_poly.entity_id
_entity_poly.type
_entity_poly.pdbx_seq_one_letter_code
_entity_poly.pdbx_strand_id
1 'polypeptide(L)'
;GHRLEGHRLKTGGQTFKKMVDEQILPKEFQVYSDPTLRSYAGTDMNGSYLYDDEGIKARRVNNVVNGVLKEFLMSRIPIDGFPVSNGHGRTSGAHDPVSRQSNFIVETTKPYTDIELRKMLIEEAKKQGKSYGYYYKSVTSGFTFTGENGSLNSFNVKPLEVYRVFTDGRPDELVRGVDLIGTPLAMFSNIVAAGDKASVFTGSCGAESGWVPVTASSPDIFVSQIETQRRQQSRDIPPILPAPEFKDTVITGIDDVILGAMRDELKRNQENLILPGAPRPFYLSFLASRYRQFQIIAKLGGIHSSVFTPWRMAGTTQVLVGDFKRNSELQPGESINTPLPSDADYSGIRRNYWGASDVAYKYALNNYSQKIAYLKANPLPNEMEKLPEMQRLAPVTKIEQSKRPYTIDQAKLEQTAAELSAIFLDYKYLTNTSVEISGAETENYRYTSENVQLKQPQGNIRIKVTAAVRVNDGSNVMDVYEVVGANPADLPPLNALKEKVTALADNLMKQKEAPIVEDYYSGPIMLEDDATASILIENLLGRDGLVAKHSLSSGGKSIADKLEKKILDPRITIKNYSDLPEYNGVSLMGCYTTDADGITPAKELTLVDKGILRQLLNDRYPALKAPKSTGSQRFTNQAGSVSLLPSIGTLHIQAESGIDRNKMKEALLQAAKKEKLDFSYIIRCPQGCTSLQVYKVDVKSGEETLVRTSNLTLPTLEKLTDLVAISSEENVKNRDNNCNTSVIYPAVIIVREMEIGRPNIKSSKAPALPYPLQRRN
;
A
#
# COMPACT_ATOMS: atom_id res chain seq x y z
N GLY A 1 27.12 3.13 23.66
CA GLY A 1 26.60 3.60 22.35
C GLY A 1 26.03 5.00 22.42
N HIS A 2 24.71 5.15 22.22
CA HIS A 2 24.04 6.44 21.95
C HIS A 2 24.36 7.62 22.89
N ARG A 3 24.62 7.37 24.19
CA ARG A 3 24.94 8.46 25.13
C ARG A 3 26.33 9.09 24.95
N LEU A 4 27.17 8.46 24.12
CA LEU A 4 28.45 9.00 23.71
C LEU A 4 28.39 9.74 22.37
N GLU A 5 27.23 9.77 21.70
CA GLU A 5 27.06 10.45 20.42
C GLU A 5 26.86 11.95 20.63
N GLY A 6 27.85 12.76 20.22
CA GLY A 6 27.92 14.19 20.52
C GLY A 6 26.69 14.98 20.04
N HIS A 7 26.14 14.67 18.86
CA HIS A 7 24.96 15.36 18.32
C HIS A 7 23.76 15.38 19.30
N ARG A 8 23.58 14.33 20.11
CA ARG A 8 22.46 14.19 21.05
C ARG A 8 22.53 15.17 22.21
N LEU A 9 23.71 15.68 22.52
CA LEU A 9 23.90 16.68 23.59
C LEU A 9 23.29 18.05 23.24
N LYS A 10 22.88 18.25 21.98
CA LYS A 10 22.16 19.44 21.51
C LYS A 10 20.64 19.31 21.64
N THR A 11 20.09 18.12 21.40
CA THR A 11 18.65 17.91 21.14
C THR A 11 17.90 17.21 22.28
N GLY A 12 18.58 16.61 23.27
CA GLY A 12 17.92 16.09 24.48
C GLY A 12 18.62 14.92 25.20
N GLY A 13 19.58 14.25 24.56
CA GLY A 13 20.35 13.13 25.12
C GLY A 13 21.44 13.50 26.12
N GLN A 14 21.24 14.53 26.95
CA GLN A 14 22.29 15.25 27.68
C GLN A 14 22.82 14.56 28.96
N THR A 15 22.59 13.26 29.13
CA THR A 15 22.89 12.55 30.40
C THR A 15 24.33 12.72 30.87
N PHE A 16 25.28 12.73 29.94
CA PHE A 16 26.69 12.87 30.22
C PHE A 16 27.26 14.26 29.94
N LYS A 17 26.43 15.21 29.52
CA LYS A 17 26.88 16.53 29.05
C LYS A 17 27.72 17.29 30.09
N LYS A 18 27.38 17.12 31.38
CA LYS A 18 28.07 17.77 32.49
C LYS A 18 29.07 16.85 33.22
N MET A 19 29.25 15.62 32.75
CA MET A 19 30.02 14.58 33.43
C MET A 19 31.40 14.36 32.81
N VAL A 20 31.83 15.25 31.92
CA VAL A 20 33.20 15.20 31.38
C VAL A 20 34.16 15.39 32.55
N ASP A 21 35.17 14.53 32.64
CA ASP A 21 36.11 14.42 33.76
C ASP A 21 35.50 13.93 35.09
N GLU A 22 34.24 13.49 35.10
CA GLU A 22 33.63 12.82 36.24
C GLU A 22 33.73 11.29 36.13
N GLN A 23 33.75 10.62 37.28
CA GLN A 23 33.72 9.17 37.36
C GLN A 23 32.29 8.65 37.09
N ILE A 24 32.12 7.89 36.00
CA ILE A 24 30.83 7.33 35.58
C ILE A 24 30.77 5.80 35.62
N LEU A 25 31.92 5.14 35.80
CA LEU A 25 32.09 3.69 35.96
C LEU A 25 33.12 3.40 37.06
N PRO A 26 33.21 2.16 37.57
CA PRO A 26 34.30 1.77 38.46
C PRO A 26 35.66 2.02 37.81
N LYS A 27 36.67 2.37 38.62
CA LYS A 27 37.98 2.85 38.13
C LYS A 27 38.73 1.82 37.28
N GLU A 28 38.38 0.55 37.40
CA GLU A 28 38.96 -0.56 36.65
C GLU A 28 38.44 -0.65 35.21
N PHE A 29 37.35 0.04 34.85
CA PHE A 29 36.74 -0.07 33.52
C PHE A 29 37.30 0.94 32.51
N GLN A 30 37.43 0.47 31.26
CA GLN A 30 37.76 1.27 30.08
C GLN A 30 36.65 1.10 29.04
N VAL A 31 36.33 2.19 28.33
CA VAL A 31 35.39 2.15 27.20
C VAL A 31 35.96 2.95 26.06
N TYR A 32 36.02 2.36 24.87
CA TYR A 32 36.46 3.08 23.67
C TYR A 32 35.66 2.67 22.45
N SER A 33 35.62 3.57 21.47
CA SER A 33 35.05 3.31 20.15
C SER A 33 36.16 3.37 19.11
N ASP A 34 36.36 2.31 18.34
CA ASP A 34 37.44 2.21 17.36
C ASP A 34 36.95 1.74 15.97
N PRO A 35 36.63 2.69 15.08
CA PRO A 35 36.28 2.38 13.69
C PRO A 35 37.38 1.63 12.92
N THR A 36 38.64 1.75 13.33
CA THR A 36 39.77 1.18 12.58
C THR A 36 40.03 -0.29 12.91
N LEU A 37 39.41 -0.78 14.00
CA LEU A 37 39.53 -2.16 14.46
C LEU A 37 38.75 -3.11 13.53
N ARG A 38 39.44 -4.07 12.92
CA ARG A 38 38.83 -5.05 11.99
C ARG A 38 38.46 -6.38 12.63
N SER A 39 39.16 -6.77 13.70
CA SER A 39 38.91 -8.00 14.45
C SER A 39 39.19 -7.78 15.94
N TYR A 40 38.41 -8.42 16.80
CA TYR A 40 38.56 -8.38 18.26
C TYR A 40 38.02 -9.67 18.87
N ALA A 41 38.73 -10.24 19.86
CA ALA A 41 38.37 -11.50 20.52
C ALA A 41 38.01 -12.64 19.53
N GLY A 42 38.76 -12.75 18.43
CA GLY A 42 38.56 -13.78 17.40
C GLY A 42 37.32 -13.59 16.51
N THR A 43 36.68 -12.41 16.53
CA THR A 43 35.48 -12.09 15.74
C THR A 43 35.73 -10.87 14.86
N ASP A 44 35.17 -10.85 13.65
CA ASP A 44 35.24 -9.70 12.74
C ASP A 44 34.33 -8.55 13.18
N MET A 45 34.82 -7.32 13.01
CA MET A 45 34.16 -6.09 13.44
C MET A 45 33.37 -5.45 12.30
N ASN A 46 32.03 -5.44 12.41
CA ASN A 46 31.12 -4.91 11.39
C ASN A 46 31.02 -3.38 11.41
N GLY A 47 31.43 -2.74 12.51
CA GLY A 47 31.50 -1.29 12.62
C GLY A 47 32.79 -0.67 12.08
N SER A 48 33.61 -1.42 11.33
CA SER A 48 34.93 -0.96 10.86
C SER A 48 34.86 -0.08 9.60
N TYR A 49 35.57 1.04 9.60
CA TYR A 49 35.71 1.96 8.46
C TYR A 49 36.96 2.87 8.62
N LEU A 50 37.47 3.40 7.50
CA LEU A 50 38.62 4.32 7.49
C LEU A 50 38.23 5.79 7.48
N TYR A 51 37.11 6.12 6.83
CA TYR A 51 36.52 7.44 6.75
C TYR A 51 35.04 7.33 7.08
N ASP A 52 34.52 8.31 7.82
CA ASP A 52 33.09 8.40 8.08
C ASP A 52 32.31 8.90 6.85
N ASP A 53 30.98 8.96 6.96
CA ASP A 53 30.10 9.35 5.84
C ASP A 53 30.13 10.87 5.56
N GLU A 54 30.92 11.62 6.32
CA GLU A 54 31.23 13.04 6.07
C GLU A 54 32.62 13.23 5.45
N GLY A 55 33.34 12.13 5.16
CA GLY A 55 34.68 12.12 4.57
C GLY A 55 35.82 12.40 5.56
N ILE A 56 35.56 12.34 6.87
CA ILE A 56 36.57 12.57 7.91
C ILE A 56 37.26 11.26 8.26
N LYS A 57 38.60 11.27 8.33
CA LYS A 57 39.39 10.11 8.72
C LYS A 57 39.04 9.66 10.13
N ALA A 58 38.61 8.42 10.26
CA ALA A 58 38.19 7.82 11.52
C ALA A 58 39.39 7.51 12.42
N ARG A 59 39.21 7.65 13.74
CA ARG A 59 40.21 7.27 14.74
C ARG A 59 39.55 6.64 15.96
N ARG A 60 40.35 5.89 16.72
CA ARG A 60 39.96 5.47 18.07
C ARG A 60 39.66 6.67 18.96
N VAL A 61 38.58 6.55 19.73
CA VAL A 61 38.13 7.51 20.75
C VAL A 61 38.05 6.79 22.08
N ASN A 62 38.90 7.18 23.03
CA ASN A 62 38.88 6.64 24.38
C ASN A 62 37.79 7.37 25.18
N ASN A 63 36.56 6.85 25.09
CA ASN A 63 35.39 7.50 25.67
C ASN A 63 35.45 7.56 27.20
N VAL A 64 35.84 6.45 27.86
CA VAL A 64 35.97 6.35 29.32
C VAL A 64 37.34 5.76 29.65
N VAL A 65 38.12 6.47 30.47
CA VAL A 65 39.45 6.06 30.91
C VAL A 65 39.49 5.93 32.43
N ASN A 66 39.83 4.75 32.94
CA ASN A 66 39.83 4.45 34.38
C ASN A 66 38.52 4.85 35.08
N GLY A 67 37.39 4.51 34.46
CA GLY A 67 36.06 4.88 34.93
C GLY A 67 35.64 6.34 34.72
N VAL A 68 36.51 7.21 34.21
CA VAL A 68 36.25 8.66 34.01
C VAL A 68 35.89 8.97 32.55
N LEU A 69 34.80 9.71 32.32
CA LEU A 69 34.39 10.12 30.97
C LEU A 69 35.35 11.18 30.41
N LYS A 70 35.87 10.98 29.20
CA LYS A 70 36.86 11.85 28.56
C LYS A 70 36.44 12.45 27.22
N GLU A 71 35.80 11.67 26.36
CA GLU A 71 35.54 12.10 24.98
C GLU A 71 34.21 11.55 24.42
N PHE A 72 33.55 12.34 23.58
CA PHE A 72 32.36 11.95 22.82
C PHE A 72 32.71 11.56 21.38
N LEU A 73 31.83 10.82 20.72
CA LEU A 73 31.87 10.55 19.29
C LEU A 73 31.35 11.78 18.55
N MET A 74 32.13 12.29 17.60
CA MET A 74 31.87 13.59 16.97
C MET A 74 31.72 13.44 15.45
N SER A 75 30.67 14.10 14.94
CA SER A 75 30.53 14.46 13.52
C SER A 75 31.13 15.86 13.29
N ARG A 76 31.00 16.40 12.08
CA ARG A 76 31.40 17.79 11.76
C ARG A 76 30.53 18.85 12.46
N ILE A 77 29.49 18.43 13.18
CA ILE A 77 28.66 19.31 14.00
C ILE A 77 29.27 19.38 15.41
N PRO A 78 29.97 20.47 15.78
CA PRO A 78 30.69 20.54 17.05
C PRO A 78 29.75 20.68 18.25
N ILE A 79 30.20 20.27 19.43
CA ILE A 79 29.56 20.56 20.72
C ILE A 79 30.52 21.37 21.59
N ASP A 80 30.01 21.95 22.67
CA ASP A 80 30.83 22.64 23.65
C ASP A 80 31.92 21.70 24.22
N GLY A 81 33.16 22.18 24.31
CA GLY A 81 34.34 21.39 24.69
C GLY A 81 34.91 20.46 23.60
N PHE A 82 34.17 20.15 22.52
CA PHE A 82 34.62 19.25 21.45
C PHE A 82 34.35 19.87 20.06
N PRO A 83 35.23 20.75 19.57
CA PRO A 83 35.01 21.55 18.36
C PRO A 83 35.32 20.82 17.04
N VAL A 84 35.91 19.62 17.11
CA VAL A 84 36.41 18.89 15.94
C VAL A 84 35.77 17.50 15.83
N SER A 85 35.52 17.07 14.59
CA SER A 85 35.12 15.68 14.31
C SER A 85 36.26 14.72 14.65
N ASN A 86 35.92 13.53 15.14
CA ASN A 86 36.84 12.42 15.31
C ASN A 86 36.49 11.23 14.39
N GLY A 87 35.78 11.54 13.30
CA GLY A 87 35.42 10.60 12.24
C GLY A 87 34.34 9.61 12.67
N HIS A 88 33.26 10.11 13.26
CA HIS A 88 32.10 9.31 13.67
C HIS A 88 30.77 9.82 13.08
N GLY A 89 30.79 10.68 12.07
CA GLY A 89 29.60 11.10 11.33
C GLY A 89 29.10 10.00 10.39
N ARG A 90 28.08 9.23 10.79
CA ARG A 90 27.59 8.07 10.02
C ARG A 90 26.12 8.14 9.65
N THR A 91 25.77 7.53 8.53
CA THR A 91 24.42 7.42 7.96
C THR A 91 24.20 6.11 7.20
N SER A 92 22.98 5.89 6.76
CA SER A 92 22.61 4.82 5.83
C SER A 92 21.52 5.31 4.87
N GLY A 93 21.57 4.87 3.61
CA GLY A 93 20.63 5.32 2.59
C GLY A 93 20.78 6.82 2.31
N ALA A 94 19.65 7.53 2.22
CA ALA A 94 19.59 8.95 1.87
C ALA A 94 19.45 9.90 3.08
N HIS A 95 19.85 9.49 4.29
CA HIS A 95 19.76 10.32 5.50
C HIS A 95 21.02 11.17 5.70
N ASP A 96 20.90 12.27 6.45
CA ASP A 96 22.04 13.09 6.85
C ASP A 96 22.91 12.36 7.91
N PRO A 97 24.26 12.44 7.83
CA PRO A 97 25.14 11.91 8.85
C PRO A 97 24.97 12.60 10.21
N VAL A 98 24.96 11.80 11.26
CA VAL A 98 25.06 12.29 12.66
C VAL A 98 26.18 11.54 13.38
N SER A 99 26.60 12.00 14.56
CA SER A 99 27.63 11.26 15.32
C SER A 99 27.08 9.90 15.74
N ARG A 100 27.72 8.79 15.38
CA ARG A 100 27.24 7.42 15.64
C ARG A 100 28.33 6.52 16.18
N GLN A 101 27.92 5.53 16.97
CA GLN A 101 28.81 4.45 17.43
C GLN A 101 29.36 3.58 16.27
N SER A 102 30.51 2.95 16.49
CA SER A 102 31.23 2.08 15.54
C SER A 102 31.49 0.71 16.17
N ASN A 103 32.76 0.37 16.45
CA ASN A 103 33.15 -0.77 17.26
C ASN A 103 33.33 -0.30 18.71
N PHE A 104 32.36 -0.60 19.56
CA PHE A 104 32.30 -0.17 20.94
C PHE A 104 32.85 -1.27 21.86
N ILE A 105 33.98 -1.02 22.52
CA ILE A 105 34.69 -2.02 23.32
C ILE A 105 34.70 -1.60 24.79
N VAL A 106 34.38 -2.54 25.67
CA VAL A 106 34.49 -2.43 27.13
C VAL A 106 35.57 -3.39 27.62
N GLU A 107 36.49 -2.90 28.44
CA GLU A 107 37.57 -3.68 29.05
C GLU A 107 37.66 -3.41 30.57
N THR A 108 38.30 -4.31 31.30
CA THR A 108 38.61 -4.15 32.73
C THR A 108 40.09 -4.41 33.01
N THR A 109 40.69 -3.62 33.90
CA THR A 109 42.05 -3.84 34.40
C THR A 109 42.10 -4.82 35.57
N LYS A 110 40.95 -5.26 36.08
CA LYS A 110 40.82 -6.22 37.17
C LYS A 110 39.76 -7.28 36.81
N PRO A 111 40.10 -8.23 35.93
CA PRO A 111 39.19 -9.27 35.51
C PRO A 111 38.99 -10.31 36.61
N TYR A 112 37.81 -10.93 36.63
CA TYR A 112 37.47 -12.06 37.48
C TYR A 112 37.02 -13.25 36.63
N THR A 113 37.18 -14.46 37.13
CA THR A 113 36.67 -15.67 36.48
C THR A 113 35.16 -15.79 36.65
N ASP A 114 34.51 -16.56 35.77
CA ASP A 114 33.07 -16.87 35.85
C ASP A 114 32.67 -17.43 37.24
N ILE A 115 33.56 -18.20 37.86
CA ILE A 115 33.37 -18.78 39.20
C ILE A 115 33.36 -17.68 40.27
N GLU A 116 34.27 -16.72 40.18
CA GLU A 116 34.35 -15.59 41.12
C GLU A 116 33.15 -14.65 40.95
N LEU A 117 32.76 -14.30 39.72
CA LEU A 117 31.56 -13.49 39.46
C LEU A 117 30.30 -14.17 39.98
N ARG A 118 30.16 -15.50 39.79
CA ARG A 118 29.05 -16.27 40.36
C ARG A 118 29.05 -16.23 41.88
N LYS A 119 30.23 -16.34 42.52
CA LYS A 119 30.34 -16.25 43.98
C LYS A 119 29.89 -14.88 44.47
N MET A 120 30.31 -13.80 43.80
CA MET A 120 29.86 -12.44 44.11
C MET A 120 28.34 -12.29 43.99
N LEU A 121 27.72 -12.85 42.93
CA LEU A 121 26.26 -12.84 42.76
C LEU A 121 25.54 -13.53 43.93
N ILE A 122 26.03 -14.69 44.36
CA ILE A 122 25.45 -15.45 45.48
C ILE A 122 25.62 -14.69 46.80
N GLU A 123 26.80 -14.13 47.06
CA GLU A 123 27.09 -13.37 48.28
C GLU A 123 26.24 -12.10 48.37
N GLU A 124 26.10 -11.36 47.27
CA GLU A 124 25.27 -10.15 47.22
C GLU A 124 23.77 -10.49 47.34
N ALA A 125 23.30 -11.57 46.71
CA ALA A 125 21.93 -12.05 46.87
C ALA A 125 21.62 -12.41 48.34
N LYS A 126 22.55 -13.11 49.03
CA LYS A 126 22.42 -13.43 50.46
C LYS A 126 22.38 -12.17 51.31
N LYS A 127 23.28 -11.21 51.05
CA LYS A 127 23.34 -9.93 51.75
C LYS A 127 22.05 -9.12 51.61
N GLN A 128 21.39 -9.19 50.45
CA GLN A 128 20.11 -8.53 50.19
C GLN A 128 18.88 -9.36 50.64
N GLY A 129 19.07 -10.50 51.31
CA GLY A 129 17.99 -11.39 51.74
C GLY A 129 17.19 -12.02 50.58
N LYS A 130 17.80 -12.15 49.40
CA LYS A 130 17.20 -12.79 48.22
C LYS A 130 17.60 -14.27 48.15
N SER A 131 16.68 -15.12 47.73
CA SER A 131 16.93 -16.56 47.56
C SER A 131 17.69 -16.91 46.28
N TYR A 132 17.78 -15.96 45.34
CA TYR A 132 18.51 -16.12 44.08
C TYR A 132 18.92 -14.76 43.49
N GLY A 133 19.93 -14.79 42.61
CA GLY A 133 20.25 -13.74 41.65
C GLY A 133 19.92 -14.16 40.22
N TYR A 134 19.89 -13.20 39.28
CA TYR A 134 19.69 -13.50 37.86
C TYR A 134 21.02 -13.53 37.10
N TYR A 135 21.20 -14.53 36.25
CA TYR A 135 22.30 -14.64 35.30
C TYR A 135 21.76 -14.59 33.87
N TYR A 136 22.07 -13.52 33.15
CA TYR A 136 21.67 -13.30 31.77
C TYR A 136 22.78 -13.76 30.84
N LYS A 137 22.57 -14.89 30.15
CA LYS A 137 23.61 -15.50 29.31
C LYS A 137 23.60 -15.00 27.87
N SER A 138 22.42 -14.70 27.32
CA SER A 138 22.30 -14.17 25.96
C SER A 138 21.12 -13.22 25.80
N VAL A 139 21.27 -12.24 24.92
CA VAL A 139 20.26 -11.22 24.60
C VAL A 139 20.11 -11.09 23.09
N THR A 140 18.93 -10.68 22.61
CA THR A 140 18.67 -10.48 21.16
C THR A 140 18.83 -9.04 20.73
N SER A 141 18.00 -8.19 21.32
CA SER A 141 17.73 -6.85 20.85
C SER A 141 17.28 -6.01 22.03
N GLY A 142 17.22 -4.70 21.82
CA GLY A 142 16.77 -3.75 22.80
C GLY A 142 16.53 -2.41 22.13
N PHE A 143 15.96 -1.49 22.89
CA PHE A 143 15.86 -0.09 22.50
C PHE A 143 16.29 0.77 23.67
N THR A 144 16.74 1.99 23.36
CA THR A 144 17.01 3.00 24.37
C THR A 144 16.36 4.30 23.95
N PHE A 145 15.74 4.96 24.91
CA PHE A 145 15.25 6.31 24.78
C PHE A 145 16.26 7.26 25.42
N THR A 146 16.65 8.29 24.67
CA THR A 146 17.73 9.19 25.07
C THR A 146 17.25 10.38 25.90
N GLY A 147 15.94 10.62 26.00
CA GLY A 147 15.38 11.83 26.60
C GLY A 147 15.03 12.92 25.57
N GLU A 148 15.32 12.68 24.28
CA GLU A 148 14.90 13.56 23.19
C GLU A 148 13.37 13.64 23.08
N ASN A 149 12.87 14.83 22.72
CA ASN A 149 11.44 15.13 22.57
C ASN A 149 10.57 14.82 23.82
N GLY A 150 11.17 14.87 25.02
CA GLY A 150 10.45 14.59 26.27
C GLY A 150 10.23 13.10 26.56
N SER A 151 10.90 12.20 25.81
CA SER A 151 10.89 10.76 26.11
C SER A 151 11.54 10.45 27.47
N LEU A 152 11.16 9.33 28.09
CA LEU A 152 11.84 8.88 29.31
C LEU A 152 13.29 8.48 28.99
N ASN A 153 14.20 8.79 29.90
CA ASN A 153 15.60 8.39 29.79
C ASN A 153 15.77 6.94 30.26
N SER A 154 15.52 5.98 29.36
CA SER A 154 15.46 4.55 29.72
C SER A 154 16.04 3.62 28.67
N PHE A 155 16.29 2.37 29.04
CA PHE A 155 16.60 1.29 28.13
C PHE A 155 15.72 0.07 28.41
N ASN A 156 15.56 -0.77 27.39
CA ASN A 156 14.96 -2.09 27.48
C ASN A 156 15.82 -3.07 26.70
N VAL A 157 16.19 -4.20 27.31
CA VAL A 157 16.92 -5.29 26.66
C VAL A 157 16.12 -6.58 26.80
N LYS A 158 15.97 -7.29 25.68
CA LYS A 158 15.22 -8.55 25.57
C LYS A 158 16.17 -9.75 25.64
N PRO A 159 16.18 -10.47 26.76
CA PRO A 159 17.04 -11.66 26.89
C PRO A 159 16.47 -12.87 26.16
N LEU A 160 17.36 -13.79 25.80
CA LEU A 160 17.07 -15.10 25.24
C LEU A 160 17.21 -16.21 26.30
N GLU A 161 18.34 -16.21 27.02
CA GLU A 161 18.65 -17.18 28.07
C GLU A 161 18.89 -16.46 29.40
N VAL A 162 18.05 -16.77 30.40
CA VAL A 162 18.14 -16.21 31.76
C VAL A 162 18.05 -17.34 32.78
N TYR A 163 18.95 -17.35 33.75
CA TYR A 163 18.98 -18.32 34.84
C TYR A 163 18.74 -17.65 36.19
N ARG A 164 18.02 -18.33 37.08
CA ARG A 164 18.10 -18.06 38.52
C ARG A 164 19.26 -18.84 39.11
N VAL A 165 20.18 -18.13 39.74
CA VAL A 165 21.30 -18.69 40.49
C VAL A 165 20.96 -18.63 41.96
N PHE A 166 20.72 -19.79 42.57
CA PHE A 166 20.22 -19.87 43.94
C PHE A 166 21.32 -19.76 44.99
N THR A 167 20.99 -19.14 46.12
CA THR A 167 21.94 -18.91 47.21
C THR A 167 22.19 -20.14 48.09
N ASP A 168 21.33 -21.16 47.99
CA ASP A 168 21.36 -22.39 48.78
C ASP A 168 22.10 -23.55 48.09
N GLY A 169 22.66 -23.31 46.90
CA GLY A 169 23.48 -24.27 46.17
C GLY A 169 22.71 -25.26 45.30
N ARG A 170 21.38 -25.14 45.17
CA ARG A 170 20.63 -25.94 44.18
C ARG A 170 21.01 -25.57 42.73
N PRO A 171 20.79 -26.46 41.76
CA PRO A 171 21.07 -26.17 40.35
C PRO A 171 20.32 -24.94 39.83
N ASP A 172 20.93 -24.25 38.87
CA ASP A 172 20.33 -23.10 38.21
C ASP A 172 19.02 -23.45 37.50
N GLU A 173 18.06 -22.53 37.55
CA GLU A 173 16.76 -22.67 36.87
C GLU A 173 16.71 -21.74 35.66
N LEU A 174 16.52 -22.29 34.46
CA LEU A 174 16.25 -21.50 33.25
C LEU A 174 14.85 -20.88 33.34
N VAL A 175 14.75 -19.57 33.22
CA VAL A 175 13.50 -18.81 33.33
C VAL A 175 13.23 -17.97 32.08
N ARG A 176 11.95 -17.66 31.85
CA ARG A 176 11.48 -16.84 30.72
C ARG A 176 10.61 -15.68 31.20
N GLY A 177 10.53 -14.62 30.39
CA GLY A 177 9.58 -13.53 30.59
C GLY A 177 10.05 -12.43 31.56
N VAL A 178 11.35 -12.24 31.69
CA VAL A 178 11.96 -11.16 32.48
C VAL A 178 12.78 -10.30 31.53
N ASP A 179 12.34 -9.08 31.26
CA ASP A 179 13.08 -8.10 30.46
C ASP A 179 13.92 -7.19 31.39
N LEU A 180 15.09 -6.75 30.92
CA LEU A 180 15.91 -5.78 31.65
C LEU A 180 15.44 -4.38 31.31
N ILE A 181 15.13 -3.58 32.33
CA ILE A 181 14.75 -2.18 32.18
C ILE A 181 15.56 -1.31 33.13
N GLY A 182 15.52 0.00 32.92
CA GLY A 182 16.03 0.96 33.88
C GLY A 182 16.53 2.22 33.22
N THR A 183 17.13 3.08 34.04
CA THR A 183 17.84 4.27 33.59
C THR A 183 19.34 3.98 33.48
N PRO A 184 20.06 4.51 32.49
CA PRO A 184 21.49 4.26 32.33
C PRO A 184 22.33 4.65 33.56
N LEU A 185 22.03 5.77 34.23
CA LEU A 185 22.78 6.20 35.40
C LEU A 185 22.64 5.24 36.59
N ALA A 186 21.41 4.78 36.86
CA ALA A 186 21.17 3.78 37.90
C ALA A 186 21.86 2.43 37.58
N MET A 187 21.92 2.07 36.30
CA MET A 187 22.64 0.86 35.89
C MET A 187 24.15 1.01 36.12
N PHE A 188 24.76 2.10 35.66
CA PHE A 188 26.21 2.32 35.79
C PHE A 188 26.68 2.41 37.24
N SER A 189 25.88 3.01 38.14
CA SER A 189 26.21 3.09 39.56
C SER A 189 26.23 1.73 40.28
N ASN A 190 25.66 0.68 39.66
CA ASN A 190 25.58 -0.66 40.24
C ASN A 190 26.52 -1.68 39.58
N ILE A 191 27.33 -1.28 38.59
CA ILE A 191 28.37 -2.16 38.04
C ILE A 191 29.49 -2.30 39.05
N VAL A 192 29.86 -3.53 39.40
CA VAL A 192 30.84 -3.81 40.47
C VAL A 192 32.10 -4.49 39.93
N ALA A 193 31.95 -5.48 39.05
CA ALA A 193 33.06 -6.29 38.56
C ALA A 193 32.83 -6.75 37.12
N ALA A 194 33.90 -7.17 36.45
CA ALA A 194 33.86 -7.68 35.09
C ALA A 194 34.69 -8.95 34.92
N GLY A 195 34.31 -9.77 33.95
CA GLY A 195 34.92 -11.05 33.62
C GLY A 195 36.25 -10.94 32.88
N ASP A 196 36.90 -12.08 32.70
CA ASP A 196 38.16 -12.24 31.97
C ASP A 196 37.99 -12.53 30.47
N LYS A 197 36.77 -12.86 30.03
CA LYS A 197 36.44 -13.15 28.62
C LYS A 197 35.55 -12.08 28.02
N ALA A 198 35.94 -11.57 26.86
CA ALA A 198 35.10 -10.67 26.07
C ALA A 198 34.11 -11.44 25.20
N SER A 199 32.85 -11.05 25.24
CA SER A 199 31.82 -11.47 24.29
C SER A 199 31.62 -10.38 23.24
N VAL A 200 31.34 -10.77 21.99
CA VAL A 200 31.15 -9.85 20.86
C VAL A 200 29.72 -9.96 20.31
N PHE A 201 29.06 -8.82 20.16
CA PHE A 201 27.77 -8.66 19.49
C PHE A 201 27.95 -7.86 18.20
N THR A 202 27.52 -8.42 17.08
CA THR A 202 27.53 -7.75 15.77
C THR A 202 26.10 -7.53 15.30
N GLY A 203 25.77 -6.31 14.87
CA GLY A 203 24.44 -5.97 14.43
C GLY A 203 24.36 -4.64 13.68
N SER A 204 23.14 -4.10 13.59
CA SER A 204 22.87 -2.76 13.06
C SER A 204 22.19 -1.92 14.14
N CYS A 205 22.59 -0.66 14.23
CA CYS A 205 22.04 0.30 15.18
C CYS A 205 21.21 1.35 14.42
N GLY A 206 19.94 1.52 14.79
CA GLY A 206 19.04 2.52 14.21
C GLY A 206 19.14 3.86 14.94
N ALA A 207 19.05 4.96 14.18
CA ALA A 207 18.88 6.33 14.67
C ALA A 207 18.23 7.19 13.57
N GLU A 208 18.17 8.51 13.75
CA GLU A 208 17.70 9.46 12.75
C GLU A 208 18.50 9.44 11.43
N SER A 209 19.76 8.97 11.47
CA SER A 209 20.59 8.74 10.26
C SER A 209 20.41 7.33 9.66
N GLY A 210 19.38 6.60 10.11
CA GLY A 210 19.10 5.23 9.70
C GLY A 210 19.93 4.17 10.44
N TRP A 211 20.07 2.99 9.81
CA TRP A 211 20.68 1.78 10.37
C TRP A 211 22.15 1.65 9.95
N VAL A 212 23.07 1.91 10.88
CA VAL A 212 24.51 1.77 10.63
C VAL A 212 25.03 0.46 11.23
N PRO A 213 25.97 -0.24 10.57
CA PRO A 213 26.55 -1.46 11.10
C PRO A 213 27.43 -1.15 12.31
N VAL A 214 27.31 -1.95 13.37
CA VAL A 214 28.02 -1.75 14.64
C VAL A 214 28.48 -3.09 15.20
N THR A 215 29.53 -3.03 16.00
CA THR A 215 29.94 -4.15 16.86
C THR A 215 30.12 -3.63 18.28
N ALA A 216 29.62 -4.37 19.26
CA ALA A 216 29.84 -4.08 20.67
C ALA A 216 30.54 -5.28 21.31
N SER A 217 31.54 -5.03 22.14
CA SER A 217 32.18 -6.07 22.95
C SER A 217 32.20 -5.69 24.42
N SER A 218 31.90 -6.66 25.27
CA SER A 218 31.96 -6.51 26.71
C SER A 218 32.37 -7.84 27.35
N PRO A 219 33.16 -7.81 28.43
CA PRO A 219 33.20 -8.95 29.33
C PRO A 219 31.85 -9.15 30.02
N ASP A 220 31.68 -10.31 30.65
CA ASP A 220 30.59 -10.51 31.59
C ASP A 220 30.68 -9.46 32.69
N ILE A 221 29.55 -8.85 33.07
CA ILE A 221 29.53 -7.81 34.11
C ILE A 221 28.69 -8.28 35.29
N PHE A 222 29.23 -8.10 36.49
CA PHE A 222 28.50 -8.27 37.73
C PHE A 222 27.92 -6.93 38.17
N VAL A 223 26.61 -6.92 38.41
CA VAL A 223 25.83 -5.75 38.77
C VAL A 223 25.08 -6.06 40.07
N SER A 224 25.22 -5.21 41.08
CA SER A 224 24.63 -5.43 42.41
C SER A 224 23.11 -5.30 42.41
N GLN A 225 22.56 -4.47 41.52
CA GLN A 225 21.13 -4.23 41.41
C GLN A 225 20.77 -3.75 40.00
N ILE A 226 19.69 -4.32 39.44
CA ILE A 226 19.10 -3.88 38.17
C ILE A 226 17.58 -4.05 38.22
N GLU A 227 16.85 -3.16 37.56
CA GLU A 227 15.39 -3.27 37.44
C GLU A 227 15.00 -4.29 36.35
N THR A 228 13.95 -5.04 36.63
CA THR A 228 13.41 -6.03 35.69
C THR A 228 11.93 -5.81 35.48
N GLN A 229 11.45 -6.00 34.26
CA GLN A 229 10.03 -5.96 33.93
C GLN A 229 9.53 -7.36 33.59
N ARG A 230 8.40 -7.75 34.16
CA ARG A 230 7.72 -8.98 33.72
C ARG A 230 7.16 -8.75 32.32
N ARG A 231 7.57 -9.58 31.38
CA ARG A 231 6.99 -9.60 30.03
C ARG A 231 5.52 -9.99 30.12
N GLN A 232 4.66 -9.27 29.40
CA GLN A 232 3.25 -9.63 29.31
C GLN A 232 3.16 -11.08 28.83
N GLN A 233 2.39 -11.91 29.54
CA GLN A 233 2.22 -13.31 29.18
C GLN A 233 1.60 -13.37 27.78
N SER A 234 2.34 -13.95 26.82
CA SER A 234 1.75 -14.28 25.53
C SER A 234 0.57 -15.23 25.80
N ARG A 235 -0.60 -14.85 25.28
CA ARG A 235 -1.81 -15.67 25.28
C ARG A 235 -1.96 -16.37 23.93
N ASP A 236 -0.85 -16.65 23.24
CA ASP A 236 -0.90 -17.33 21.94
C ASP A 236 -1.39 -18.75 22.17
N ILE A 237 -2.67 -18.98 21.88
CA ILE A 237 -3.25 -20.31 21.83
C ILE A 237 -2.54 -21.01 20.68
N PRO A 238 -1.90 -22.18 20.90
CA PRO A 238 -1.26 -22.91 19.82
C PRO A 238 -2.25 -23.18 18.68
N PRO A 239 -1.77 -23.45 17.45
CA PRO A 239 -2.64 -23.87 16.39
C PRO A 239 -3.53 -25.06 16.82
N ILE A 240 -4.83 -24.97 16.53
CA ILE A 240 -5.82 -25.97 16.95
C ILE A 240 -5.55 -27.31 16.27
N LEU A 241 -5.18 -27.26 14.99
CA LEU A 241 -4.73 -28.43 14.24
C LEU A 241 -3.20 -28.52 14.26
N PRO A 242 -2.61 -29.73 14.29
CA PRO A 242 -1.17 -29.89 14.06
C PRO A 242 -0.79 -29.35 12.66
N ALA A 243 0.49 -29.10 12.40
CA ALA A 243 0.93 -28.78 11.04
C ALA A 243 0.60 -29.93 10.06
N PRO A 244 0.29 -29.64 8.78
CA PRO A 244 0.11 -30.70 7.79
C PRO A 244 1.41 -31.48 7.60
N GLU A 245 1.30 -32.78 7.33
CA GLU A 245 2.46 -33.62 7.00
C GLU A 245 3.09 -33.16 5.69
N PHE A 246 4.42 -32.99 5.70
CA PHE A 246 5.19 -32.79 4.47
C PHE A 246 5.31 -34.15 3.78
N LYS A 247 4.62 -34.31 2.65
CA LYS A 247 4.79 -35.46 1.77
C LYS A 247 5.43 -34.96 0.49
N ASP A 248 6.45 -35.68 0.02
CA ASP A 248 7.02 -35.53 -1.32
C ASP A 248 6.03 -36.06 -2.35
N THR A 249 4.84 -35.46 -2.41
CA THR A 249 3.84 -35.80 -3.41
C THR A 249 4.29 -35.17 -4.72
N VAL A 250 4.77 -35.99 -5.65
CA VAL A 250 5.07 -35.55 -7.01
C VAL A 250 3.74 -35.35 -7.75
N ILE A 251 3.16 -34.16 -7.62
CA ILE A 251 2.04 -33.72 -8.45
C ILE A 251 2.62 -33.03 -9.67
N THR A 252 2.27 -33.51 -10.86
CA THR A 252 2.67 -32.92 -12.13
C THR A 252 1.62 -31.92 -12.59
N GLY A 253 2.05 -30.73 -13.04
CA GLY A 253 1.14 -29.66 -13.45
C GLY A 253 0.92 -28.61 -12.35
N ILE A 254 1.20 -27.35 -12.67
CA ILE A 254 1.18 -26.27 -11.68
C ILE A 254 -0.23 -26.01 -11.12
N ASP A 255 -1.25 -26.11 -11.98
CA ASP A 255 -2.65 -25.93 -11.59
C ASP A 255 -3.09 -27.03 -10.61
N ASP A 256 -2.66 -28.28 -10.85
CA ASP A 256 -2.98 -29.43 -10.00
C ASP A 256 -2.28 -29.35 -8.65
N VAL A 257 -1.05 -28.84 -8.60
CA VAL A 257 -0.33 -28.57 -7.34
C VAL A 257 -1.09 -27.55 -6.49
N ILE A 258 -1.45 -26.41 -7.08
CA ILE A 258 -2.08 -25.31 -6.36
C ILE A 258 -3.50 -25.70 -5.91
N LEU A 259 -4.35 -26.14 -6.83
CA LEU A 259 -5.74 -26.49 -6.53
C LEU A 259 -5.84 -27.74 -5.64
N GLY A 260 -4.94 -28.71 -5.83
CA GLY A 260 -4.84 -29.87 -4.96
C GLY A 260 -4.48 -29.49 -3.53
N ALA A 261 -3.48 -28.63 -3.34
CA ALA A 261 -3.08 -28.13 -2.03
C ALA A 261 -4.22 -27.36 -1.33
N MET A 262 -4.88 -26.46 -2.07
CA MET A 262 -6.02 -25.69 -1.56
C MET A 262 -7.17 -26.60 -1.14
N ARG A 263 -7.57 -27.55 -2.00
CA ARG A 263 -8.64 -28.52 -1.71
C ARG A 263 -8.36 -29.33 -0.46
N ASP A 264 -7.18 -29.95 -0.40
CA ASP A 264 -6.87 -30.92 0.65
C ASP A 264 -6.73 -30.24 2.01
N GLU A 265 -6.15 -29.03 2.06
CA GLU A 265 -6.07 -28.27 3.31
C GLU A 265 -7.42 -27.68 3.70
N LEU A 266 -8.24 -27.24 2.75
CA LEU A 266 -9.59 -26.74 3.04
C LEU A 266 -10.45 -27.84 3.66
N LYS A 267 -10.43 -29.04 3.06
CA LYS A 267 -11.14 -30.22 3.58
C LYS A 267 -10.72 -30.55 5.00
N ARG A 268 -9.41 -30.57 5.26
CA ARG A 268 -8.85 -30.84 6.59
C ARG A 268 -9.33 -29.85 7.65
N ASN A 269 -9.36 -28.57 7.32
CA ASN A 269 -9.85 -27.51 8.21
C ASN A 269 -11.37 -27.63 8.41
N GLN A 270 -12.13 -27.86 7.35
CA GLN A 270 -13.59 -28.02 7.45
C GLN A 270 -13.99 -29.19 8.35
N GLU A 271 -13.27 -30.31 8.30
CA GLU A 271 -13.57 -31.51 9.08
C GLU A 271 -13.15 -31.39 10.55
N ASN A 272 -11.99 -30.78 10.82
CA ASN A 272 -11.29 -30.93 12.09
C ASN A 272 -11.02 -29.62 12.86
N LEU A 273 -11.13 -28.45 12.23
CA LEU A 273 -10.83 -27.17 12.89
C LEU A 273 -11.96 -26.80 13.84
N ILE A 274 -11.81 -27.14 15.11
CA ILE A 274 -12.79 -26.82 16.15
C ILE A 274 -12.11 -26.63 17.50
N LEU A 275 -12.45 -25.55 18.19
CA LEU A 275 -12.09 -25.38 19.60
C LEU A 275 -13.20 -26.04 20.47
N PRO A 276 -12.86 -26.79 21.53
CA PRO A 276 -13.87 -27.39 22.41
C PRO A 276 -14.88 -26.35 22.91
N GLY A 277 -16.17 -26.61 22.70
CA GLY A 277 -17.27 -25.72 23.09
C GLY A 277 -17.55 -24.56 22.13
N ALA A 278 -16.80 -24.41 21.03
CA ALA A 278 -17.00 -23.37 20.03
C ALA A 278 -17.73 -23.91 18.78
N PRO A 279 -18.43 -23.06 18.00
CA PRO A 279 -19.04 -23.45 16.74
C PRO A 279 -17.99 -23.87 15.70
N ARG A 280 -18.34 -24.84 14.84
CA ARG A 280 -17.52 -25.25 13.69
C ARG A 280 -17.52 -24.16 12.60
N PRO A 281 -16.45 -24.06 11.79
CA PRO A 281 -16.51 -23.36 10.51
C PRO A 281 -17.64 -23.91 9.64
N PHE A 282 -18.49 -23.05 9.10
CA PHE A 282 -19.51 -23.46 8.11
C PHE A 282 -19.09 -23.11 6.68
N TYR A 283 -18.25 -22.09 6.51
CA TYR A 283 -17.74 -21.65 5.21
C TYR A 283 -16.24 -21.38 5.27
N LEU A 284 -15.52 -21.85 4.26
CA LEU A 284 -14.12 -21.55 4.01
C LEU A 284 -13.92 -21.15 2.54
N SER A 285 -13.04 -20.17 2.30
CA SER A 285 -12.59 -19.80 0.95
C SER A 285 -11.10 -19.52 0.97
N PHE A 286 -10.37 -20.16 0.05
CA PHE A 286 -8.98 -19.89 -0.23
C PHE A 286 -8.88 -19.20 -1.59
N LEU A 287 -8.18 -18.08 -1.64
CA LEU A 287 -7.75 -17.43 -2.87
C LEU A 287 -6.24 -17.57 -3.02
N ALA A 288 -5.77 -17.83 -4.22
CA ALA A 288 -4.36 -17.73 -4.58
C ALA A 288 -4.22 -16.92 -5.87
N SER A 289 -3.20 -16.08 -5.96
CA SER A 289 -2.76 -15.40 -7.17
C SER A 289 -1.34 -15.83 -7.42
N ARG A 290 -1.07 -16.40 -8.59
CA ARG A 290 0.28 -16.61 -9.11
C ARG A 290 0.54 -15.52 -10.14
N TYR A 291 1.58 -14.71 -9.95
CA TYR A 291 1.77 -13.51 -10.76
C TYR A 291 3.24 -13.18 -11.03
N ARG A 292 3.47 -12.43 -12.10
CA ARG A 292 4.71 -11.70 -12.36
C ARG A 292 4.38 -10.31 -12.87
N GLN A 293 5.20 -9.33 -12.55
CA GLN A 293 4.94 -7.93 -12.88
C GLN A 293 6.20 -7.22 -13.35
N PHE A 294 6.00 -6.09 -14.01
CA PHE A 294 7.08 -5.23 -14.47
C PHE A 294 6.71 -3.76 -14.33
N GLN A 295 7.73 -2.93 -14.17
CA GLN A 295 7.62 -1.48 -14.16
C GLN A 295 8.88 -0.88 -14.78
N ILE A 296 8.67 0.00 -15.76
CA ILE A 296 9.72 0.75 -16.43
C ILE A 296 9.36 2.22 -16.28
N ILE A 297 10.29 3.04 -15.82
CA ILE A 297 10.14 4.49 -15.75
C ILE A 297 11.25 5.11 -16.58
N ALA A 298 10.89 5.94 -17.55
CA ALA A 298 11.81 6.70 -18.37
C ALA A 298 11.57 8.21 -18.22
N LYS A 299 12.65 8.99 -18.26
CA LYS A 299 12.63 10.44 -18.18
C LYS A 299 13.62 11.01 -19.19
N LEU A 300 13.14 11.90 -20.07
CA LEU A 300 13.98 12.64 -21.02
C LEU A 300 14.89 11.75 -21.89
N GLY A 301 14.40 10.58 -22.30
CA GLY A 301 15.15 9.61 -23.12
C GLY A 301 15.97 8.59 -22.34
N GLY A 302 16.15 8.76 -21.02
CA GLY A 302 16.88 7.83 -20.17
C GLY A 302 15.96 6.91 -19.37
N ILE A 303 16.34 5.63 -19.24
CA ILE A 303 15.68 4.71 -18.30
C ILE A 303 16.09 5.09 -16.88
N HIS A 304 15.11 5.50 -16.09
CA HIS A 304 15.27 5.86 -14.68
C HIS A 304 15.17 4.64 -13.76
N SER A 305 14.24 3.73 -14.07
CA SER A 305 14.04 2.46 -13.35
C SER A 305 13.52 1.41 -14.32
N SER A 306 13.96 0.16 -14.14
CA SER A 306 13.48 -1.00 -14.89
C SER A 306 13.49 -2.21 -13.98
N VAL A 307 12.30 -2.71 -13.63
CA VAL A 307 12.10 -3.78 -12.66
C VAL A 307 11.18 -4.84 -13.24
N PHE A 308 11.64 -6.09 -13.21
CA PHE A 308 10.88 -7.27 -13.61
C PHE A 308 10.95 -8.29 -12.48
N THR A 309 9.82 -8.84 -12.07
CA THR A 309 9.80 -9.87 -11.04
C THR A 309 9.72 -11.26 -11.66
N PRO A 310 10.33 -12.29 -11.03
CA PRO A 310 9.96 -13.67 -11.33
C PRO A 310 8.51 -13.93 -10.93
N TRP A 311 8.02 -15.13 -11.23
CA TRP A 311 6.75 -15.60 -10.69
C TRP A 311 6.79 -15.59 -9.16
N ARG A 312 5.69 -15.11 -8.57
CA ARG A 312 5.43 -15.09 -7.13
C ARG A 312 4.02 -15.59 -6.88
N MET A 313 3.72 -15.89 -5.62
CA MET A 313 2.35 -16.19 -5.21
C MET A 313 1.94 -15.34 -4.01
N ALA A 314 0.65 -15.05 -3.93
CA ALA A 314 -0.01 -14.44 -2.79
C ALA A 314 -1.35 -15.14 -2.57
N GLY A 315 -1.83 -15.22 -1.34
CA GLY A 315 -3.13 -15.83 -1.05
C GLY A 315 -3.89 -15.10 0.02
N THR A 316 -5.16 -15.45 0.15
CA THR A 316 -5.99 -15.04 1.30
C THR A 316 -6.85 -16.20 1.77
N THR A 317 -7.21 -16.13 3.05
CA THR A 317 -8.02 -17.14 3.73
C THR A 317 -9.21 -16.49 4.40
N GLN A 318 -10.39 -16.98 4.08
CA GLN A 318 -11.64 -16.65 4.75
C GLN A 318 -12.16 -17.89 5.48
N VAL A 319 -12.52 -17.72 6.75
CA VAL A 319 -13.17 -18.74 7.57
C VAL A 319 -14.34 -18.07 8.28
N LEU A 320 -15.55 -18.62 8.15
CA LEU A 320 -16.74 -18.10 8.80
C LEU A 320 -17.39 -19.15 9.71
N VAL A 321 -17.91 -18.69 10.85
CA VAL A 321 -18.77 -19.48 11.76
C VAL A 321 -20.19 -18.92 11.76
N GLY A 322 -21.17 -19.72 12.19
CA GLY A 322 -22.60 -19.41 12.08
C GLY A 322 -23.22 -20.13 10.88
N ASP A 323 -24.02 -19.41 10.09
CA ASP A 323 -24.65 -19.92 8.88
C ASP A 323 -24.85 -18.81 7.82
N PHE A 324 -25.43 -19.16 6.67
CA PHE A 324 -25.70 -18.22 5.57
C PHE A 324 -26.65 -17.07 5.95
N LYS A 325 -27.53 -17.28 6.94
CA LYS A 325 -28.43 -16.23 7.44
C LYS A 325 -27.70 -15.30 8.40
N ARG A 326 -26.87 -15.84 9.29
CA ARG A 326 -26.13 -15.10 10.31
C ARG A 326 -24.75 -15.69 10.52
N ASN A 327 -23.72 -14.97 10.14
CA ASN A 327 -22.33 -15.42 10.25
C ASN A 327 -21.44 -14.42 10.99
N SER A 328 -20.18 -14.82 11.19
CA SER A 328 -19.13 -14.07 11.87
C SER A 328 -18.58 -12.85 11.12
N GLU A 329 -19.00 -12.62 9.89
CA GLU A 329 -18.42 -11.58 9.04
C GLU A 329 -18.89 -10.18 9.49
N LEU A 330 -17.95 -9.25 9.67
CA LEU A 330 -18.29 -7.85 9.99
C LEU A 330 -18.34 -6.98 8.73
N GLN A 331 -17.54 -7.32 7.73
CA GLN A 331 -17.53 -6.68 6.41
C GLN A 331 -17.51 -7.76 5.32
N PRO A 332 -18.33 -7.65 4.26
CA PRO A 332 -18.39 -8.64 3.19
C PRO A 332 -17.01 -8.94 2.59
N GLY A 333 -16.65 -10.23 2.50
CA GLY A 333 -15.39 -10.68 1.93
C GLY A 333 -14.18 -10.53 2.85
N GLU A 334 -14.38 -10.30 4.15
CA GLU A 334 -13.29 -10.17 5.12
C GLU A 334 -12.46 -11.45 5.15
N SER A 335 -11.16 -11.30 4.91
CA SER A 335 -10.19 -12.40 4.84
C SER A 335 -8.86 -11.96 5.42
N ILE A 336 -8.01 -12.91 5.75
CA ILE A 336 -6.65 -12.66 6.19
C ILE A 336 -5.66 -12.98 5.07
N ASN A 337 -4.53 -12.27 5.07
CA ASN A 337 -3.44 -12.53 4.13
C ASN A 337 -2.78 -13.88 4.45
N THR A 338 -2.58 -14.67 3.41
CA THR A 338 -1.88 -15.96 3.45
C THR A 338 -0.61 -15.86 2.61
N PRO A 339 0.59 -15.76 3.22
CA PRO A 339 1.83 -15.66 2.48
C PRO A 339 2.13 -17.00 1.80
N LEU A 340 2.05 -17.05 0.47
CA LEU A 340 2.33 -18.27 -0.28
C LEU A 340 3.79 -18.30 -0.75
N PRO A 341 4.40 -19.51 -0.88
CA PRO A 341 5.73 -19.64 -1.47
C PRO A 341 5.71 -19.14 -2.93
N SER A 342 6.81 -18.54 -3.38
CA SER A 342 6.90 -18.06 -4.78
C SER A 342 6.86 -19.22 -5.78
N ASP A 343 7.48 -20.34 -5.42
CA ASP A 343 7.34 -21.60 -6.13
C ASP A 343 6.05 -22.30 -5.70
N ALA A 344 5.33 -22.87 -6.67
CA ALA A 344 4.15 -23.67 -6.41
C ALA A 344 4.58 -25.02 -5.77
N ASP A 345 4.78 -25.00 -4.45
CA ASP A 345 5.08 -26.16 -3.63
C ASP A 345 3.82 -26.61 -2.89
N TYR A 346 3.38 -27.84 -3.13
CA TYR A 346 2.17 -28.40 -2.53
C TYR A 346 2.20 -28.29 -1.00
N SER A 347 3.30 -28.70 -0.37
CA SER A 347 3.39 -28.74 1.09
C SER A 347 3.47 -27.34 1.71
N GLY A 348 4.20 -26.42 1.08
CA GLY A 348 4.31 -25.02 1.47
C GLY A 348 2.98 -24.28 1.35
N ILE A 349 2.22 -24.50 0.28
CA ILE A 349 0.87 -23.93 0.12
C ILE A 349 -0.04 -24.41 1.25
N ARG A 350 -0.07 -25.73 1.51
CA ARG A 350 -0.88 -26.30 2.60
C ARG A 350 -0.48 -25.77 3.97
N ARG A 351 0.82 -25.65 4.26
CA ARG A 351 1.32 -25.12 5.53
C ARG A 351 0.83 -23.69 5.77
N ASN A 352 0.86 -22.84 4.76
CA ASN A 352 0.45 -21.45 4.91
C ASN A 352 -1.06 -21.31 5.07
N TYR A 353 -1.86 -22.06 4.30
CA TYR A 353 -3.32 -22.09 4.49
C TYR A 353 -3.73 -22.66 5.85
N TRP A 354 -3.04 -23.68 6.36
CA TRP A 354 -3.25 -24.21 7.71
C TRP A 354 -3.08 -23.12 8.79
N GLY A 355 -1.95 -22.43 8.78
CA GLY A 355 -1.65 -21.38 9.77
C GLY A 355 -2.63 -20.21 9.66
N ALA A 356 -2.98 -19.82 8.44
CA ALA A 356 -3.98 -18.80 8.18
C ALA A 356 -5.37 -19.23 8.68
N SER A 357 -5.84 -20.44 8.35
CA SER A 357 -7.15 -20.93 8.79
C SER A 357 -7.32 -20.93 10.31
N ASP A 358 -6.28 -21.27 11.07
CA ASP A 358 -6.30 -21.21 12.54
C ASP A 358 -6.53 -19.79 13.06
N VAL A 359 -5.77 -18.82 12.54
CA VAL A 359 -5.91 -17.39 12.89
C VAL A 359 -7.28 -16.87 12.48
N ALA A 360 -7.71 -17.15 11.25
CA ALA A 360 -9.00 -16.72 10.72
C ALA A 360 -10.18 -17.29 11.54
N TYR A 361 -10.11 -18.55 11.95
CA TYR A 361 -11.14 -19.16 12.79
C TYR A 361 -11.23 -18.53 14.18
N LYS A 362 -10.10 -18.31 14.85
CA LYS A 362 -10.07 -17.62 16.16
C LYS A 362 -10.65 -16.20 16.07
N TYR A 363 -10.32 -15.49 14.99
CA TYR A 363 -10.89 -14.18 14.70
C TYR A 363 -12.40 -14.25 14.42
N ALA A 364 -12.85 -15.21 13.61
CA ALA A 364 -14.25 -15.44 13.31
C ALA A 364 -15.08 -15.76 14.57
N LEU A 365 -14.55 -16.56 15.50
CA LEU A 365 -15.20 -16.83 16.79
C LEU A 365 -15.44 -15.55 17.58
N ASN A 366 -14.40 -14.71 17.72
CA ASN A 366 -14.52 -13.44 18.41
C ASN A 366 -15.54 -12.52 17.73
N ASN A 367 -15.45 -12.36 16.41
CA ASN A 367 -16.36 -11.49 15.66
C ASN A 367 -17.81 -11.99 15.74
N TYR A 368 -18.03 -13.30 15.69
CA TYR A 368 -19.36 -13.88 15.86
C TYR A 368 -19.95 -13.57 17.23
N SER A 369 -19.19 -13.79 18.31
CA SER A 369 -19.65 -13.47 19.66
C SER A 369 -19.98 -11.98 19.82
N GLN A 370 -19.12 -11.09 19.30
CA GLN A 370 -19.34 -9.64 19.34
C GLN A 370 -20.58 -9.23 18.53
N LYS A 371 -20.73 -9.75 17.30
CA LYS A 371 -21.84 -9.44 16.40
C LYS A 371 -23.18 -9.92 16.97
N ILE A 372 -23.25 -11.13 17.50
CA ILE A 372 -24.48 -11.66 18.12
C ILE A 372 -24.85 -10.86 19.37
N ALA A 373 -23.88 -10.50 20.21
CA ALA A 373 -24.14 -9.64 21.37
C ALA A 373 -24.66 -8.25 20.94
N TYR A 374 -24.06 -7.66 19.90
CA TYR A 374 -24.48 -6.38 19.34
C TYR A 374 -25.90 -6.44 18.78
N LEU A 375 -26.23 -7.45 17.98
CA LEU A 375 -27.56 -7.61 17.37
C LEU A 375 -28.65 -7.91 18.40
N LYS A 376 -28.30 -8.54 19.52
CA LYS A 376 -29.22 -8.71 20.66
C LYS A 376 -29.56 -7.37 21.31
N ALA A 377 -28.58 -6.48 21.42
CA ALA A 377 -28.79 -5.12 21.96
C ALA A 377 -29.40 -4.16 20.93
N ASN A 378 -29.16 -4.39 19.64
CA ASN A 378 -29.56 -3.55 18.52
C ASN A 378 -30.20 -4.40 17.41
N PRO A 379 -31.48 -4.81 17.55
CA PRO A 379 -32.15 -5.63 16.54
C PRO A 379 -32.22 -4.93 15.18
N LEU A 380 -32.06 -5.71 14.11
CA LEU A 380 -32.16 -5.18 12.75
C LEU A 380 -33.61 -4.81 12.38
N PRO A 381 -33.80 -3.85 11.46
CA PRO A 381 -35.09 -3.63 10.83
C PRO A 381 -35.64 -4.91 10.17
N ASN A 382 -36.96 -5.07 10.18
CA ASN A 382 -37.64 -6.31 9.76
C ASN A 382 -37.32 -6.75 8.31
N GLU A 383 -37.06 -5.79 7.41
CA GLU A 383 -36.65 -6.10 6.03
C GLU A 383 -35.22 -6.65 5.95
N MET A 384 -34.29 -6.10 6.76
CA MET A 384 -32.90 -6.58 6.83
C MET A 384 -32.81 -7.94 7.51
N GLU A 385 -33.63 -8.21 8.51
CA GLU A 385 -33.65 -9.50 9.23
C GLU A 385 -34.07 -10.69 8.34
N LYS A 386 -34.80 -10.41 7.25
CA LYS A 386 -35.22 -11.42 6.26
C LYS A 386 -34.13 -11.73 5.24
N LEU A 387 -33.15 -10.83 5.04
CA LEU A 387 -32.06 -11.07 4.12
C LEU A 387 -31.03 -11.99 4.77
N PRO A 388 -30.59 -13.06 4.08
CA PRO A 388 -29.40 -13.76 4.53
C PRO A 388 -28.18 -12.86 4.37
N GLU A 389 -27.20 -13.00 5.25
CA GLU A 389 -25.94 -12.25 5.15
C GLU A 389 -25.07 -12.74 3.99
N MET A 390 -25.26 -13.98 3.53
CA MET A 390 -24.50 -14.57 2.42
C MET A 390 -25.35 -15.57 1.64
N GLN A 391 -25.32 -15.54 0.31
CA GLN A 391 -25.97 -16.56 -0.52
C GLN A 391 -25.13 -17.83 -0.58
N ARG A 392 -25.79 -18.99 -0.51
CA ARG A 392 -25.18 -20.29 -0.82
C ARG A 392 -25.06 -20.46 -2.33
N LEU A 393 -23.92 -20.91 -2.81
CA LEU A 393 -23.64 -21.13 -4.23
C LEU A 393 -23.63 -22.62 -4.58
N ALA A 394 -23.90 -22.92 -5.85
CA ALA A 394 -23.78 -24.27 -6.38
C ALA A 394 -22.30 -24.65 -6.58
N PRO A 395 -21.92 -25.92 -6.39
CA PRO A 395 -20.61 -26.43 -6.79
C PRO A 395 -20.33 -26.13 -8.26
N VAL A 396 -19.10 -25.74 -8.57
CA VAL A 396 -18.68 -25.45 -9.95
C VAL A 396 -17.18 -25.64 -10.09
N THR A 397 -16.77 -26.18 -11.24
CA THR A 397 -15.37 -26.28 -11.62
C THR A 397 -15.16 -25.57 -12.94
N LYS A 398 -14.36 -24.49 -12.94
CA LYS A 398 -14.06 -23.69 -14.13
C LYS A 398 -12.58 -23.35 -14.15
N ILE A 399 -11.83 -24.09 -14.97
CA ILE A 399 -10.39 -23.89 -15.14
C ILE A 399 -10.16 -23.24 -16.51
N GLU A 400 -9.97 -21.92 -16.52
CA GLU A 400 -9.72 -21.16 -17.75
C GLU A 400 -8.22 -21.08 -18.04
N GLN A 401 -7.86 -21.15 -19.32
CA GLN A 401 -6.49 -20.96 -19.80
C GLN A 401 -6.42 -19.67 -20.62
N SER A 402 -5.27 -19.01 -20.62
CA SER A 402 -5.13 -17.77 -21.37
C SER A 402 -5.30 -18.02 -22.86
N LYS A 403 -6.15 -17.21 -23.52
CA LYS A 403 -6.38 -17.30 -24.96
C LYS A 403 -5.25 -16.68 -25.79
N ARG A 404 -4.46 -15.79 -25.18
CA ARG A 404 -3.35 -15.06 -25.84
C ARG A 404 -2.11 -15.12 -24.95
N PRO A 405 -0.91 -15.37 -25.51
CA PRO A 405 0.32 -15.32 -24.73
C PRO A 405 0.54 -13.91 -24.19
N TYR A 406 0.92 -13.78 -22.92
CA TYR A 406 1.33 -12.50 -22.33
C TYR A 406 2.85 -12.37 -22.45
N THR A 407 3.31 -11.77 -23.56
CA THR A 407 4.74 -11.67 -23.87
C THR A 407 5.32 -10.37 -23.33
N ILE A 408 6.25 -10.50 -22.38
CA ILE A 408 6.97 -9.36 -21.78
C ILE A 408 8.32 -9.23 -22.50
N ASP A 409 8.39 -8.32 -23.46
CA ASP A 409 9.63 -7.98 -24.16
C ASP A 409 10.28 -6.75 -23.49
N GLN A 410 11.19 -7.00 -22.56
CA GLN A 410 11.85 -5.95 -21.79
C GLN A 410 12.50 -4.89 -22.69
N ALA A 411 13.27 -5.31 -23.70
CA ALA A 411 14.00 -4.39 -24.57
C ALA A 411 13.07 -3.48 -25.37
N LYS A 412 11.99 -4.04 -25.95
CA LYS A 412 11.00 -3.27 -26.70
C LYS A 412 10.25 -2.28 -25.81
N LEU A 413 9.89 -2.68 -24.59
CA LEU A 413 9.18 -1.81 -23.65
C LEU A 413 10.09 -0.69 -23.13
N GLU A 414 11.35 -0.98 -22.82
CA GLU A 414 12.36 0.04 -22.45
C GLU A 414 12.57 1.04 -23.58
N GLN A 415 12.74 0.56 -24.82
CA GLN A 415 12.86 1.43 -25.99
C GLN A 415 11.63 2.33 -26.16
N THR A 416 10.42 1.77 -26.04
CA THR A 416 9.17 2.52 -26.12
C THR A 416 9.12 3.63 -25.06
N ALA A 417 9.43 3.31 -23.81
CA ALA A 417 9.44 4.29 -22.72
C ALA A 417 10.47 5.39 -22.94
N ALA A 418 11.69 5.02 -23.37
CA ALA A 418 12.76 5.96 -23.68
C ALA A 418 12.34 6.92 -24.80
N GLU A 419 11.86 6.41 -25.94
CA GLU A 419 11.47 7.22 -27.10
C GLU A 419 10.30 8.18 -26.80
N LEU A 420 9.28 7.72 -26.06
CA LEU A 420 8.18 8.59 -25.65
C LEU A 420 8.64 9.68 -24.68
N SER A 421 9.52 9.33 -23.73
CA SER A 421 10.01 10.30 -22.74
C SER A 421 10.99 11.31 -23.34
N ALA A 422 11.65 10.97 -24.46
CA ALA A 422 12.57 11.86 -25.16
C ALA A 422 11.86 13.05 -25.83
N ILE A 423 10.57 12.92 -26.18
CA ILE A 423 9.75 14.01 -26.75
C ILE A 423 9.84 15.27 -25.88
N PHE A 424 9.86 15.11 -24.55
CA PHE A 424 9.92 16.22 -23.61
C PHE A 424 11.25 17.01 -23.63
N LEU A 425 12.30 16.54 -24.31
CA LEU A 425 13.53 17.30 -24.53
C LEU A 425 13.27 18.58 -25.34
N ASP A 426 12.26 18.56 -26.22
CA ASP A 426 11.89 19.70 -27.08
C ASP A 426 11.05 20.76 -26.33
N TYR A 427 10.65 20.48 -25.08
CA TYR A 427 9.73 21.32 -24.31
C TYR A 427 10.38 21.86 -23.02
N LYS A 428 11.19 22.91 -23.16
CA LYS A 428 11.98 23.49 -22.03
C LYS A 428 11.17 23.97 -20.82
N TYR A 429 9.88 24.21 -20.96
CA TYR A 429 9.02 24.66 -19.85
C TYR A 429 8.28 23.53 -19.15
N LEU A 430 8.29 22.32 -19.71
CA LEU A 430 7.69 21.15 -19.07
C LEU A 430 8.64 20.59 -18.00
N THR A 431 8.04 20.23 -16.88
CA THR A 431 8.68 19.70 -15.67
C THR A 431 7.91 18.46 -15.21
N ASN A 432 8.48 17.70 -14.28
CA ASN A 432 7.90 16.44 -13.80
C ASN A 432 7.50 15.48 -14.94
N THR A 433 8.30 15.47 -16.00
CA THR A 433 8.06 14.68 -17.21
C THR A 433 8.51 13.24 -17.00
N SER A 434 7.63 12.28 -17.19
CA SER A 434 7.96 10.85 -17.08
C SER A 434 7.02 9.99 -17.92
N VAL A 435 7.56 8.90 -18.45
CA VAL A 435 6.79 7.81 -19.05
C VAL A 435 6.98 6.58 -18.17
N GLU A 436 5.88 6.03 -17.67
CA GLU A 436 5.84 4.76 -16.96
C GLU A 436 5.13 3.72 -17.83
N ILE A 437 5.75 2.55 -17.98
CA ILE A 437 5.10 1.36 -18.55
C ILE A 437 5.11 0.29 -17.47
N SER A 438 3.93 -0.17 -17.07
CA SER A 438 3.78 -1.18 -16.02
C SER A 438 2.67 -2.17 -16.35
N GLY A 439 2.75 -3.36 -15.77
CA GLY A 439 1.75 -4.40 -16.01
C GLY A 439 2.03 -5.66 -15.20
N ALA A 440 1.05 -6.55 -15.20
CA ALA A 440 1.13 -7.85 -14.56
C ALA A 440 0.45 -8.94 -15.41
N GLU A 441 1.04 -10.13 -15.36
CA GLU A 441 0.41 -11.38 -15.75
C GLU A 441 0.07 -12.16 -14.48
N THR A 442 -1.19 -12.58 -14.36
CA THR A 442 -1.74 -13.20 -13.16
C THR A 442 -2.58 -14.42 -13.51
N GLU A 443 -2.44 -15.48 -12.74
CA GLU A 443 -3.34 -16.64 -12.70
C GLU A 443 -4.02 -16.64 -11.32
N ASN A 444 -5.32 -16.34 -11.29
CA ASN A 444 -6.11 -16.30 -10.07
C ASN A 444 -6.80 -17.65 -9.85
N TYR A 445 -6.75 -18.15 -8.62
CA TYR A 445 -7.35 -19.40 -8.19
C TYR A 445 -8.29 -19.17 -7.01
N ARG A 446 -9.40 -19.89 -6.98
CA ARG A 446 -10.32 -19.93 -5.83
C ARG A 446 -10.75 -21.36 -5.54
N TYR A 447 -10.75 -21.73 -4.26
CA TYR A 447 -11.35 -22.97 -3.78
C TYR A 447 -12.21 -22.68 -2.54
N THR A 448 -13.47 -23.12 -2.52
CA THR A 448 -14.38 -22.92 -1.37
C THR A 448 -14.91 -24.24 -0.80
N SER A 449 -15.42 -24.18 0.43
CA SER A 449 -16.13 -25.31 1.08
C SER A 449 -17.47 -25.67 0.42
N GLU A 450 -17.92 -24.87 -0.56
CA GLU A 450 -19.07 -25.16 -1.41
C GLU A 450 -18.66 -25.90 -2.70
N ASN A 451 -17.38 -26.28 -2.84
CA ASN A 451 -16.79 -26.89 -4.03
C ASN A 451 -16.85 -25.97 -5.26
N VAL A 452 -16.66 -24.66 -5.06
CA VAL A 452 -16.34 -23.72 -6.14
C VAL A 452 -14.83 -23.80 -6.38
N GLN A 453 -14.42 -24.28 -7.54
CA GLN A 453 -13.03 -24.44 -7.97
C GLN A 453 -12.80 -23.64 -9.25
N LEU A 454 -12.05 -22.55 -9.16
CA LEU A 454 -11.83 -21.62 -10.27
C LEU A 454 -10.33 -21.44 -10.57
N LYS A 455 -10.00 -21.30 -11.85
CA LYS A 455 -8.78 -20.67 -12.36
C LYS A 455 -9.17 -19.63 -13.40
N GLN A 456 -8.70 -18.40 -13.25
CA GLN A 456 -8.92 -17.31 -14.21
C GLN A 456 -7.61 -16.60 -14.56
N PRO A 457 -7.15 -16.66 -15.83
CA PRO A 457 -6.01 -15.88 -16.28
C PRO A 457 -6.41 -14.41 -16.42
N GLN A 458 -5.53 -13.51 -16.00
CA GLN A 458 -5.75 -12.08 -16.02
C GLN A 458 -4.44 -11.38 -16.37
N GLY A 459 -4.53 -10.38 -17.23
CA GLY A 459 -3.40 -9.52 -17.58
C GLY A 459 -3.84 -8.08 -17.55
N ASN A 460 -2.90 -7.19 -17.21
CA ASN A 460 -3.07 -5.76 -17.42
C ASN A 460 -1.75 -5.15 -17.89
N ILE A 461 -1.84 -4.08 -18.66
CA ILE A 461 -0.71 -3.23 -19.00
C ILE A 461 -1.18 -1.79 -19.06
N ARG A 462 -0.33 -0.87 -18.63
CA ARG A 462 -0.56 0.57 -18.63
C ARG A 462 0.67 1.29 -19.19
N ILE A 463 0.42 2.27 -20.04
CA ILE A 463 1.36 3.37 -20.29
C ILE A 463 0.79 4.60 -19.60
N LYS A 464 1.57 5.24 -18.73
CA LYS A 464 1.22 6.48 -18.05
C LYS A 464 2.27 7.53 -18.34
N VAL A 465 1.87 8.63 -18.95
CA VAL A 465 2.74 9.75 -19.28
C VAL A 465 2.31 10.94 -18.46
N THR A 466 3.23 11.50 -17.66
CA THR A 466 2.97 12.67 -16.82
C THR A 466 3.83 13.84 -17.29
N ALA A 467 3.26 15.04 -17.32
CA ALA A 467 3.99 16.28 -17.53
C ALA A 467 3.29 17.43 -16.79
N ALA A 468 4.05 18.44 -16.40
CA ALA A 468 3.54 19.63 -15.74
C ALA A 468 4.20 20.90 -16.25
N VAL A 469 3.47 22.02 -16.19
CA VAL A 469 3.95 23.34 -16.60
C VAL A 469 3.55 24.39 -15.58
N ARG A 470 4.51 25.25 -15.24
CA ARG A 470 4.22 26.47 -14.49
C ARG A 470 3.66 27.53 -15.42
N VAL A 471 2.44 27.97 -15.14
CA VAL A 471 1.73 28.98 -15.93
C VAL A 471 2.03 30.39 -15.44
N ASN A 472 1.59 31.41 -16.18
CA ASN A 472 2.01 32.80 -15.98
C ASN A 472 1.57 33.41 -14.63
N ASP A 473 0.46 32.94 -14.05
CA ASP A 473 0.01 33.33 -12.70
C ASP A 473 0.78 32.65 -11.55
N GLY A 474 1.72 31.77 -11.88
CA GLY A 474 2.55 31.05 -10.92
C GLY A 474 1.93 29.80 -10.30
N SER A 475 0.74 29.38 -10.75
CA SER A 475 0.21 28.04 -10.50
C SER A 475 0.89 26.99 -11.40
N ASN A 476 0.64 25.72 -11.10
CA ASN A 476 1.17 24.58 -11.85
C ASN A 476 0.00 23.80 -12.45
N VAL A 477 0.03 23.56 -13.75
CA VAL A 477 -0.91 22.70 -14.46
C VAL A 477 -0.22 21.39 -14.75
N MET A 478 -0.84 20.28 -14.37
CA MET A 478 -0.37 18.93 -14.65
C MET A 478 -1.38 18.22 -15.53
N ASP A 479 -0.90 17.41 -16.46
CA ASP A 479 -1.74 16.51 -17.22
C ASP A 479 -1.09 15.11 -17.25
N VAL A 480 -1.95 14.12 -17.43
CA VAL A 480 -1.57 12.72 -17.54
C VAL A 480 -2.27 12.14 -18.75
N TYR A 481 -1.51 11.47 -19.61
CA TYR A 481 -2.03 10.60 -20.67
C TYR A 481 -1.86 9.14 -20.26
N GLU A 482 -2.94 8.36 -20.31
CA GLU A 482 -2.96 6.94 -19.98
C GLU A 482 -3.54 6.10 -21.11
N VAL A 483 -2.90 4.96 -21.36
CA VAL A 483 -3.43 3.86 -22.16
C VAL A 483 -3.38 2.60 -21.33
N VAL A 484 -4.48 1.86 -21.33
CA VAL A 484 -4.60 0.59 -20.60
C VAL A 484 -5.06 -0.52 -21.53
N GLY A 485 -4.56 -1.72 -21.30
CA GLY A 485 -4.90 -2.93 -22.04
C GLY A 485 -4.85 -4.17 -21.15
N ALA A 486 -5.36 -5.30 -21.64
CA ALA A 486 -5.29 -6.59 -20.92
C ALA A 486 -4.04 -7.40 -21.27
N ASN A 487 -3.38 -7.07 -22.38
CA ASN A 487 -2.18 -7.74 -22.87
C ASN A 487 -1.22 -6.72 -23.50
N PRO A 488 0.12 -6.91 -23.46
CA PRO A 488 1.07 -6.03 -24.14
C PRO A 488 0.79 -5.83 -25.64
N ALA A 489 0.18 -6.80 -26.30
CA ALA A 489 -0.24 -6.70 -27.70
C ALA A 489 -1.43 -5.75 -27.93
N ASP A 490 -2.14 -5.34 -26.87
CA ASP A 490 -3.24 -4.37 -26.95
C ASP A 490 -2.76 -2.92 -26.96
N LEU A 491 -1.46 -2.68 -26.73
CA LEU A 491 -0.91 -1.33 -26.76
C LEU A 491 -0.93 -0.75 -28.19
N PRO A 492 -1.28 0.53 -28.36
CA PRO A 492 -1.19 1.20 -29.65
C PRO A 492 0.24 1.16 -30.22
N PRO A 493 0.40 1.24 -31.55
CA PRO A 493 1.71 1.33 -32.16
C PRO A 493 2.46 2.58 -31.68
N LEU A 494 3.79 2.50 -31.60
CA LEU A 494 4.65 3.56 -31.07
C LEU A 494 4.38 4.93 -31.71
N ASN A 495 4.13 5.00 -33.01
CA ASN A 495 3.84 6.27 -33.68
C ASN A 495 2.55 6.94 -33.18
N ALA A 496 1.49 6.16 -32.95
CA ALA A 496 0.25 6.68 -32.37
C ALA A 496 0.45 7.14 -30.92
N LEU A 497 1.28 6.45 -30.15
CA LEU A 497 1.66 6.88 -28.80
C LEU A 497 2.46 8.20 -28.84
N LYS A 498 3.42 8.34 -29.77
CA LYS A 498 4.20 9.57 -29.95
C LYS A 498 3.28 10.75 -30.27
N GLU A 499 2.34 10.59 -31.20
CA GLU A 499 1.36 11.63 -31.54
C GLU A 499 0.56 12.09 -30.31
N LYS A 500 0.12 11.16 -29.46
CA LYS A 500 -0.64 11.47 -28.24
C LYS A 500 0.23 12.17 -27.19
N VAL A 501 1.49 11.75 -27.02
CA VAL A 501 2.43 12.40 -26.09
C VAL A 501 2.81 13.80 -26.56
N THR A 502 3.03 14.01 -27.86
CA THR A 502 3.25 15.35 -28.43
C THR A 502 2.02 16.23 -28.23
N ALA A 503 0.81 15.71 -28.50
CA ALA A 503 -0.43 16.46 -28.28
C ALA A 503 -0.62 16.85 -26.79
N LEU A 504 -0.28 15.98 -25.86
CA LEU A 504 -0.26 16.28 -24.42
C LEU A 504 0.69 17.46 -24.12
N ALA A 505 1.92 17.40 -24.64
CA ALA A 505 2.93 18.43 -24.43
C ALA A 505 2.52 19.79 -25.04
N ASP A 506 2.02 19.79 -26.29
CA ASP A 506 1.53 20.98 -26.97
C ASP A 506 0.35 21.61 -26.24
N ASN A 507 -0.57 20.80 -25.72
CA ASN A 507 -1.72 21.30 -24.96
C ASN A 507 -1.29 21.94 -23.64
N LEU A 508 -0.32 21.38 -22.92
CA LEU A 508 0.26 22.03 -21.74
C LEU A 508 0.91 23.37 -22.10
N MET A 509 1.60 23.46 -23.24
CA MET A 509 2.15 24.74 -23.71
C MET A 509 1.08 25.77 -24.06
N LYS A 510 -0.07 25.36 -24.62
CA LYS A 510 -1.23 26.26 -24.80
C LYS A 510 -1.84 26.70 -23.47
N GLN A 511 -1.98 25.77 -22.52
CA GLN A 511 -2.48 26.06 -21.18
C GLN A 511 -1.60 27.06 -20.43
N LYS A 512 -0.28 27.02 -20.65
CA LYS A 512 0.66 27.99 -20.06
C LYS A 512 0.29 29.44 -20.36
N GLU A 513 -0.19 29.71 -21.57
CA GLU A 513 -0.55 31.05 -22.05
C GLU A 513 -2.04 31.38 -21.89
N ALA A 514 -2.87 30.40 -21.54
CA ALA A 514 -4.32 30.58 -21.44
C ALA A 514 -4.71 31.53 -20.28
N PRO A 515 -5.61 32.50 -20.52
CA PRO A 515 -6.14 33.38 -19.48
C PRO A 515 -7.02 32.61 -18.50
N ILE A 516 -7.24 33.20 -17.34
CA ILE A 516 -8.10 32.65 -16.29
C ILE A 516 -9.55 33.06 -16.56
N VAL A 517 -10.51 32.22 -16.19
CA VAL A 517 -11.93 32.58 -16.18
C VAL A 517 -12.18 33.66 -15.10
N GLU A 518 -12.61 34.86 -15.53
CA GLU A 518 -12.90 35.99 -14.63
C GLU A 518 -14.37 36.05 -14.18
N ASP A 519 -15.26 35.49 -15.00
CA ASP A 519 -16.71 35.56 -14.83
C ASP A 519 -17.25 34.33 -14.07
N TYR A 520 -18.25 34.56 -13.21
CA TYR A 520 -19.09 33.46 -12.75
C TYR A 520 -20.03 33.05 -13.89
N TYR A 521 -20.19 31.76 -14.11
CA TYR A 521 -21.07 31.22 -15.14
C TYR A 521 -22.05 30.21 -14.56
N SER A 522 -23.31 30.30 -14.96
CA SER A 522 -24.30 29.24 -14.86
C SER A 522 -25.10 29.19 -16.16
N GLY A 523 -25.19 28.02 -16.78
CA GLY A 523 -25.87 27.83 -18.05
C GLY A 523 -25.47 26.51 -18.73
N PRO A 524 -25.82 26.32 -20.00
CA PRO A 524 -25.54 25.09 -20.73
C PRO A 524 -24.05 24.91 -20.99
N ILE A 525 -23.54 23.71 -20.77
CA ILE A 525 -22.14 23.34 -21.01
C ILE A 525 -22.09 22.07 -21.86
N MET A 526 -21.23 22.08 -22.87
CA MET A 526 -20.93 20.91 -23.69
C MET A 526 -19.71 20.18 -23.15
N LEU A 527 -19.83 18.86 -23.01
CA LEU A 527 -18.76 17.97 -22.57
C LEU A 527 -18.36 17.08 -23.72
N GLU A 528 -17.06 16.99 -23.99
CA GLU A 528 -16.51 16.23 -25.11
C GLU A 528 -15.50 15.17 -24.67
N ASP A 529 -15.56 14.02 -25.34
CA ASP A 529 -14.67 12.88 -25.20
C ASP A 529 -14.59 12.41 -23.73
N ASP A 530 -13.40 12.30 -23.14
CA ASP A 530 -13.23 11.74 -21.79
C ASP A 530 -13.83 12.64 -20.69
N ALA A 531 -14.22 13.88 -21.00
CA ALA A 531 -14.96 14.73 -20.07
C ALA A 531 -16.37 14.14 -19.84
N THR A 532 -17.02 13.66 -20.91
CA THR A 532 -18.29 12.94 -20.85
C THR A 532 -18.15 11.64 -20.03
N ALA A 533 -17.10 10.86 -20.31
CA ALA A 533 -16.83 9.62 -19.60
C ALA A 533 -16.66 9.85 -18.09
N SER A 534 -15.88 10.88 -17.71
CA SER A 534 -15.52 11.15 -16.32
C SER A 534 -16.76 11.42 -15.47
N ILE A 535 -17.68 12.25 -15.97
CA ILE A 535 -18.92 12.59 -15.28
C ILE A 535 -19.86 11.40 -15.15
N LEU A 536 -20.02 10.62 -16.23
CA LEU A 536 -20.86 9.44 -16.23
C LEU A 536 -20.30 8.37 -15.27
N ILE A 537 -18.99 8.12 -15.31
CA ILE A 537 -18.31 7.15 -14.44
C ILE A 537 -18.40 7.59 -12.97
N GLU A 538 -18.16 8.86 -12.66
CA GLU A 538 -18.21 9.36 -11.28
C GLU A 538 -19.62 9.19 -10.68
N ASN A 539 -20.66 9.54 -11.44
CA ASN A 539 -22.05 9.43 -10.96
C ASN A 539 -22.57 7.99 -10.94
N LEU A 540 -22.17 7.14 -11.90
CA LEU A 540 -22.75 5.80 -12.08
C LEU A 540 -21.92 4.69 -11.45
N LEU A 541 -20.61 4.87 -11.29
CA LEU A 541 -19.68 3.86 -10.75
C LEU A 541 -18.90 4.39 -9.54
N GLY A 542 -19.22 5.59 -9.08
CA GLY A 542 -18.72 6.12 -7.81
C GLY A 542 -19.29 5.37 -6.60
N ARG A 543 -19.04 5.93 -5.41
CA ARG A 543 -19.34 5.27 -4.13
C ARG A 543 -20.79 4.78 -4.07
N ASP A 544 -21.77 5.51 -4.58
CA ASP A 544 -23.21 5.21 -4.46
C ASP A 544 -23.88 4.83 -5.79
N GLY A 545 -23.09 4.30 -6.74
CA GLY A 545 -23.48 3.99 -8.11
C GLY A 545 -24.22 2.67 -8.31
N LEU A 546 -24.12 2.12 -9.53
CA LEU A 546 -24.87 0.97 -10.05
C LEU A 546 -24.46 -0.39 -9.45
N VAL A 547 -23.53 -0.41 -8.51
CA VAL A 547 -23.13 -1.60 -7.75
C VAL A 547 -23.76 -1.53 -6.37
N ALA A 548 -24.52 -2.56 -6.01
CA ALA A 548 -25.21 -2.64 -4.74
C ALA A 548 -24.24 -2.70 -3.56
N LYS A 549 -24.73 -2.25 -2.39
CA LYS A 549 -23.97 -2.22 -1.15
C LYS A 549 -24.59 -3.10 -0.08
N HIS A 550 -23.72 -3.72 0.71
CA HIS A 550 -24.07 -4.42 1.93
C HIS A 550 -23.70 -3.51 3.11
N SER A 551 -24.61 -2.61 3.49
CA SER A 551 -24.45 -1.77 4.68
C SER A 551 -25.52 -2.13 5.70
N LEU A 552 -25.08 -2.47 6.92
CA LEU A 552 -25.93 -2.64 8.10
C LEU A 552 -26.43 -1.29 8.65
N SER A 553 -25.77 -0.17 8.30
CA SER A 553 -26.21 1.17 8.64
C SER A 553 -27.15 1.73 7.56
N SER A 554 -28.39 2.04 7.95
CA SER A 554 -29.33 2.85 7.18
C SER A 554 -28.91 4.32 7.26
N GLY A 555 -28.20 4.86 6.27
CA GLY A 555 -27.72 6.24 6.42
C GLY A 555 -27.03 6.94 5.26
N GLY A 556 -27.15 6.46 4.01
CA GLY A 556 -26.61 7.18 2.85
C GLY A 556 -27.62 7.19 1.70
N LYS A 557 -27.73 8.31 0.98
CA LYS A 557 -28.52 8.41 -0.26
C LYS A 557 -27.85 7.56 -1.34
N SER A 558 -28.31 6.32 -1.53
CA SER A 558 -27.81 5.44 -2.60
C SER A 558 -28.66 5.59 -3.86
N ILE A 559 -28.10 5.35 -5.05
CA ILE A 559 -28.92 5.24 -6.27
C ILE A 559 -29.96 4.11 -6.14
N ALA A 560 -29.70 3.12 -5.28
CA ALA A 560 -30.63 2.04 -4.95
C ALA A 560 -32.00 2.53 -4.44
N ASP A 561 -32.06 3.68 -3.75
CA ASP A 561 -33.32 4.29 -3.27
C ASP A 561 -34.17 4.90 -4.39
N LYS A 562 -33.58 4.98 -5.60
CA LYS A 562 -34.20 5.43 -6.84
C LYS A 562 -34.58 4.28 -7.77
N LEU A 563 -34.65 3.03 -7.27
CA LEU A 563 -35.16 1.89 -8.06
C LEU A 563 -36.57 2.20 -8.58
N GLU A 564 -36.83 1.87 -9.85
CA GLU A 564 -38.03 2.21 -10.63
C GLU A 564 -38.32 3.72 -10.76
N LYS A 565 -37.32 4.57 -10.51
CA LYS A 565 -37.42 6.03 -10.72
C LYS A 565 -36.47 6.48 -11.83
N LYS A 566 -36.80 7.63 -12.40
CA LYS A 566 -35.94 8.33 -13.36
C LYS A 566 -34.67 8.83 -12.67
N ILE A 567 -33.52 8.41 -13.19
CA ILE A 567 -32.18 8.82 -12.75
C ILE A 567 -31.35 9.48 -13.84
N LEU A 568 -31.74 9.32 -15.11
CA LEU A 568 -31.06 9.87 -16.28
C LEU A 568 -32.09 10.37 -17.31
N ASP A 569 -31.60 11.06 -18.34
CA ASP A 569 -32.39 11.46 -19.50
C ASP A 569 -33.13 10.26 -20.12
N PRO A 570 -34.41 10.40 -20.53
CA PRO A 570 -35.19 9.29 -21.07
C PRO A 570 -34.64 8.68 -22.37
N ARG A 571 -33.73 9.39 -23.04
CA ARG A 571 -33.04 8.89 -24.24
C ARG A 571 -31.87 7.96 -23.90
N ILE A 572 -31.50 7.78 -22.63
CA ILE A 572 -30.36 6.96 -22.22
C ILE A 572 -30.82 5.61 -21.70
N THR A 573 -30.25 4.55 -22.25
CA THR A 573 -30.34 3.17 -21.75
C THR A 573 -28.94 2.71 -21.33
N ILE A 574 -28.82 2.05 -20.19
CA ILE A 574 -27.55 1.51 -19.70
C ILE A 574 -27.62 0.00 -19.60
N LYS A 575 -26.69 -0.65 -20.28
CA LYS A 575 -26.52 -2.11 -20.28
C LYS A 575 -25.13 -2.48 -19.76
N ASN A 576 -25.06 -3.60 -19.04
CA ASN A 576 -23.79 -4.23 -18.68
C ASN A 576 -23.62 -5.51 -19.50
N TYR A 577 -22.55 -5.56 -20.28
CA TYR A 577 -22.18 -6.71 -21.10
C TYR A 577 -21.06 -7.52 -20.44
N SER A 578 -21.18 -8.85 -20.44
CA SER A 578 -20.11 -9.75 -19.99
C SER A 578 -19.40 -10.45 -21.16
N ASP A 579 -19.94 -10.41 -22.37
CA ASP A 579 -19.44 -11.13 -23.55
C ASP A 579 -19.29 -10.26 -24.81
N LEU A 580 -18.91 -8.99 -24.63
CA LEU A 580 -18.61 -8.06 -25.73
C LEU A 580 -17.08 -7.81 -25.86
N PRO A 581 -16.37 -8.51 -26.78
CA PRO A 581 -14.90 -8.45 -26.85
C PRO A 581 -14.35 -7.22 -27.56
N GLU A 582 -15.14 -6.58 -28.42
CA GLU A 582 -14.72 -5.46 -29.25
C GLU A 582 -15.92 -4.54 -29.51
N TYR A 583 -15.66 -3.24 -29.65
CA TYR A 583 -16.63 -2.26 -30.10
C TYR A 583 -15.95 -1.21 -30.98
N ASN A 584 -16.49 -0.96 -32.18
CA ASN A 584 -15.96 -0.01 -33.17
C ASN A 584 -14.44 -0.15 -33.41
N GLY A 585 -13.93 -1.39 -33.52
CA GLY A 585 -12.50 -1.64 -33.74
C GLY A 585 -11.61 -1.53 -32.50
N VAL A 586 -12.18 -1.23 -31.32
CA VAL A 586 -11.46 -1.13 -30.05
C VAL A 586 -11.71 -2.39 -29.22
N SER A 587 -10.64 -3.10 -28.87
CA SER A 587 -10.73 -4.26 -27.96
C SER A 587 -11.17 -3.83 -26.56
N LEU A 588 -12.13 -4.55 -25.99
CA LEU A 588 -12.70 -4.29 -24.68
C LEU A 588 -12.11 -5.22 -23.62
N MET A 589 -11.99 -4.71 -22.40
CA MET A 589 -11.39 -5.39 -21.24
C MET A 589 -12.44 -6.02 -20.31
N GLY A 590 -13.72 -5.72 -20.54
CA GLY A 590 -14.83 -6.11 -19.68
C GLY A 590 -15.34 -7.55 -19.81
N CYS A 591 -14.81 -8.35 -20.74
CA CYS A 591 -15.29 -9.72 -21.00
C CYS A 591 -14.93 -10.72 -19.90
N TYR A 592 -15.89 -11.55 -19.49
CA TYR A 592 -15.69 -12.70 -18.62
C TYR A 592 -16.85 -13.70 -18.76
N THR A 593 -16.56 -15.00 -18.74
CA THR A 593 -17.56 -16.08 -18.89
C THR A 593 -18.10 -16.61 -17.58
N THR A 594 -17.37 -16.40 -16.50
CA THR A 594 -17.71 -16.83 -15.15
C THR A 594 -17.15 -15.80 -14.20
N ASP A 595 -17.91 -15.39 -13.20
CA ASP A 595 -17.45 -14.44 -12.19
C ASP A 595 -16.55 -15.15 -11.15
N ALA A 596 -15.96 -14.40 -10.24
CA ALA A 596 -15.04 -14.93 -9.23
C ALA A 596 -15.76 -15.73 -8.12
N ASP A 597 -17.09 -15.79 -8.11
CA ASP A 597 -17.93 -16.65 -7.28
C ASP A 597 -18.36 -17.93 -8.02
N GLY A 598 -18.02 -18.07 -9.30
CA GLY A 598 -18.36 -19.23 -10.12
C GLY A 598 -19.72 -19.13 -10.81
N ILE A 599 -20.33 -17.95 -10.81
CA ILE A 599 -21.62 -17.68 -11.44
C ILE A 599 -21.39 -17.27 -12.90
N THR A 600 -22.15 -17.87 -13.81
CA THR A 600 -22.21 -17.41 -15.21
C THR A 600 -23.09 -16.16 -15.28
N PRO A 601 -22.54 -14.97 -15.59
CA PRO A 601 -23.34 -13.76 -15.72
C PRO A 601 -24.30 -13.82 -16.91
N ALA A 602 -25.35 -13.00 -16.86
CA ALA A 602 -26.12 -12.70 -18.06
C ALA A 602 -25.22 -11.95 -19.06
N LYS A 603 -25.23 -12.40 -20.32
CA LYS A 603 -24.46 -11.80 -21.43
C LYS A 603 -24.72 -10.30 -21.58
N GLU A 604 -25.99 -9.93 -21.47
CA GLU A 604 -26.49 -8.56 -21.44
C GLU A 604 -27.41 -8.39 -20.23
N LEU A 605 -27.21 -7.31 -19.47
CA LEU A 605 -28.06 -6.94 -18.34
C LEU A 605 -28.43 -5.45 -18.41
N THR A 606 -29.71 -5.14 -18.59
CA THR A 606 -30.20 -3.76 -18.57
C THR A 606 -30.28 -3.25 -17.13
N LEU A 607 -29.47 -2.25 -16.80
CA LEU A 607 -29.44 -1.60 -15.48
C LEU A 607 -30.35 -0.37 -15.45
N VAL A 608 -30.36 0.40 -16.54
CA VAL A 608 -31.21 1.58 -16.73
C VAL A 608 -31.91 1.45 -18.07
N ASP A 609 -33.23 1.59 -18.09
CA ASP A 609 -34.06 1.51 -19.29
C ASP A 609 -34.73 2.88 -19.50
N LYS A 610 -34.37 3.58 -20.58
CA LYS A 610 -34.91 4.91 -20.92
C LYS A 610 -34.92 5.87 -19.73
N GLY A 611 -33.78 6.00 -19.07
CA GLY A 611 -33.55 6.86 -17.92
C GLY A 611 -34.06 6.32 -16.58
N ILE A 612 -34.77 5.19 -16.54
CA ILE A 612 -35.36 4.59 -15.32
C ILE A 612 -34.44 3.49 -14.79
N LEU A 613 -34.05 3.56 -13.51
CA LEU A 613 -33.25 2.53 -12.85
C LEU A 613 -34.09 1.25 -12.67
N ARG A 614 -33.64 0.12 -13.22
CA ARG A 614 -34.35 -1.17 -13.14
C ARG A 614 -33.73 -2.13 -12.14
N GLN A 615 -32.40 -2.14 -12.03
CA GLN A 615 -31.68 -3.02 -11.13
C GLN A 615 -30.23 -2.57 -10.94
N LEU A 616 -29.55 -3.21 -9.99
CA LEU A 616 -28.15 -2.98 -9.65
C LEU A 616 -27.36 -4.26 -9.89
N LEU A 617 -26.06 -4.12 -10.10
CA LEU A 617 -25.12 -5.23 -10.02
C LEU A 617 -24.93 -5.64 -8.56
N ASN A 618 -24.80 -6.93 -8.30
CA ASN A 618 -24.64 -7.47 -6.95
C ASN A 618 -23.75 -8.71 -6.99
N ASP A 619 -23.01 -8.94 -5.92
CA ASP A 619 -22.27 -10.18 -5.70
C ASP A 619 -23.13 -11.17 -4.88
N ARG A 620 -22.48 -12.15 -4.24
CA ARG A 620 -23.14 -13.15 -3.41
C ARG A 620 -23.73 -12.63 -2.10
N TYR A 621 -23.42 -11.42 -1.67
CA TYR A 621 -23.97 -10.84 -0.45
C TYR A 621 -25.29 -10.15 -0.81
N PRO A 622 -26.45 -10.53 -0.27
CA PRO A 622 -27.69 -9.84 -0.60
C PRO A 622 -27.70 -8.37 -0.18
N ALA A 623 -28.37 -7.53 -0.97
CA ALA A 623 -28.75 -6.17 -0.57
C ALA A 623 -30.28 -5.99 -0.67
N LEU A 624 -30.86 -5.06 0.11
CA LEU A 624 -32.32 -4.82 0.14
C LEU A 624 -32.95 -4.60 -1.23
N LYS A 625 -32.25 -3.88 -2.11
CA LYS A 625 -32.71 -3.56 -3.47
C LYS A 625 -32.03 -4.40 -4.56
N ALA A 626 -31.18 -5.34 -4.17
CA ALA A 626 -30.50 -6.29 -5.05
C ALA A 626 -30.25 -7.61 -4.29
N PRO A 627 -31.30 -8.42 -4.07
CA PRO A 627 -31.22 -9.57 -3.16
C PRO A 627 -30.53 -10.81 -3.75
N LYS A 628 -30.15 -10.78 -5.03
CA LYS A 628 -29.56 -11.90 -5.78
C LYS A 628 -28.30 -11.44 -6.49
N SER A 629 -27.28 -12.32 -6.55
CA SER A 629 -26.09 -12.06 -7.35
C SER A 629 -26.43 -11.92 -8.84
N THR A 630 -25.76 -10.98 -9.52
CA THR A 630 -25.82 -10.80 -10.98
C THR A 630 -24.63 -11.46 -11.69
N GLY A 631 -23.79 -12.21 -10.96
CA GLY A 631 -22.53 -12.73 -11.51
C GLY A 631 -21.51 -11.63 -11.74
N SER A 632 -21.37 -10.71 -10.79
CA SER A 632 -20.53 -9.51 -10.94
C SER A 632 -19.30 -9.50 -10.05
N GLN A 633 -19.02 -10.56 -9.30
CA GLN A 633 -17.83 -10.64 -8.45
C GLN A 633 -16.59 -10.81 -9.33
N ARG A 634 -15.56 -9.97 -9.18
CA ARG A 634 -14.35 -10.02 -10.04
C ARG A 634 -13.08 -10.11 -9.19
N PHE A 635 -12.07 -10.81 -9.71
CA PHE A 635 -10.71 -10.74 -9.18
C PHE A 635 -10.11 -9.35 -9.46
N THR A 636 -9.41 -8.81 -8.47
CA THR A 636 -8.75 -7.52 -8.63
C THR A 636 -7.44 -7.61 -9.41
N ASN A 637 -7.05 -6.50 -10.03
CA ASN A 637 -5.80 -6.30 -10.76
C ASN A 637 -4.57 -6.21 -9.84
N GLN A 638 -4.74 -6.30 -8.52
CA GLN A 638 -3.65 -6.21 -7.55
C GLN A 638 -2.92 -7.55 -7.43
N ALA A 639 -1.92 -7.75 -8.29
CA ALA A 639 -1.20 -9.01 -8.43
C ALA A 639 -0.70 -9.60 -7.09
N GLY A 640 -0.11 -8.77 -6.23
CA GLY A 640 0.43 -9.17 -4.91
C GLY A 640 -0.57 -9.22 -3.75
N SER A 641 -1.85 -8.91 -3.98
CA SER A 641 -2.89 -8.91 -2.95
C SER A 641 -4.22 -9.35 -3.57
N VAL A 642 -4.44 -10.66 -3.63
CA VAL A 642 -5.65 -11.22 -4.23
C VAL A 642 -6.88 -10.86 -3.40
N SER A 643 -7.82 -10.18 -4.03
CA SER A 643 -9.09 -9.77 -3.43
C SER A 643 -10.19 -9.83 -4.48
N LEU A 644 -11.43 -9.77 -4.01
CA LEU A 644 -12.63 -9.81 -4.84
C LEU A 644 -13.42 -8.52 -4.64
N LEU A 645 -14.02 -8.02 -5.71
CA LEU A 645 -15.01 -6.94 -5.61
C LEU A 645 -16.06 -7.04 -6.71
N PRO A 646 -17.31 -6.61 -6.45
CA PRO A 646 -18.33 -6.52 -7.48
C PRO A 646 -17.98 -5.41 -8.47
N SER A 647 -17.95 -5.73 -9.77
CA SER A 647 -17.63 -4.78 -10.83
C SER A 647 -18.46 -4.99 -12.09
N ILE A 648 -18.46 -3.97 -12.95
CA ILE A 648 -19.03 -4.07 -14.30
C ILE A 648 -18.19 -5.00 -15.19
N GLY A 649 -18.78 -5.48 -16.29
CA GLY A 649 -18.04 -5.96 -17.44
C GLY A 649 -17.73 -4.79 -18.36
N THR A 650 -18.49 -4.68 -19.45
CA THR A 650 -18.54 -3.51 -20.31
C THR A 650 -19.86 -2.76 -20.07
N LEU A 651 -19.78 -1.55 -19.49
CA LEU A 651 -20.94 -0.69 -19.30
C LEU A 651 -21.20 0.13 -20.56
N HIS A 652 -22.30 -0.14 -21.26
CA HIS A 652 -22.71 0.62 -22.44
C HIS A 652 -23.79 1.61 -22.06
N ILE A 653 -23.46 2.90 -22.13
CA ILE A 653 -24.36 4.03 -21.91
C ILE A 653 -24.82 4.48 -23.29
N GLN A 654 -25.93 3.91 -23.75
CA GLN A 654 -26.42 4.07 -25.11
C GLN A 654 -27.44 5.21 -25.19
N ALA A 655 -27.33 6.04 -26.23
CA ALA A 655 -28.36 7.00 -26.60
C ALA A 655 -29.33 6.38 -27.62
N GLU A 656 -30.61 6.23 -27.26
CA GLU A 656 -31.69 5.74 -28.16
C GLU A 656 -31.98 6.73 -29.29
N SER A 657 -31.71 8.01 -29.04
CA SER A 657 -31.75 9.08 -30.05
C SER A 657 -30.69 10.12 -29.71
N GLY A 658 -29.86 10.42 -30.70
CA GLY A 658 -28.78 11.41 -30.59
C GLY A 658 -28.72 12.29 -31.83
N ILE A 659 -27.89 13.32 -31.77
CA ILE A 659 -27.58 14.17 -32.93
C ILE A 659 -26.13 13.98 -33.37
N ASP A 660 -25.86 14.31 -34.63
CA ASP A 660 -24.52 14.24 -35.20
C ASP A 660 -23.51 15.08 -34.39
N ARG A 661 -22.30 14.53 -34.16
CA ARG A 661 -21.24 15.20 -33.37
C ARG A 661 -20.96 16.62 -33.88
N ASN A 662 -20.96 16.84 -35.20
CA ASN A 662 -20.67 18.15 -35.78
C ASN A 662 -21.78 19.18 -35.51
N LYS A 663 -23.00 18.72 -35.18
CA LYS A 663 -24.15 19.59 -34.83
C LYS A 663 -24.25 19.89 -33.34
N MET A 664 -23.44 19.24 -32.49
CA MET A 664 -23.48 19.44 -31.03
C MET A 664 -23.15 20.90 -30.65
N LYS A 665 -22.14 21.50 -31.27
CA LYS A 665 -21.79 22.91 -31.02
C LYS A 665 -22.92 23.86 -31.42
N GLU A 666 -23.60 23.60 -32.53
CA GLU A 666 -24.77 24.39 -32.93
C GLU A 666 -25.89 24.28 -31.87
N ALA A 667 -26.17 23.07 -31.37
CA ALA A 667 -27.15 22.86 -30.31
C ALA A 667 -26.79 23.60 -29.00
N LEU A 668 -25.51 23.65 -28.63
CA LEU A 668 -25.02 24.43 -27.49
C LEU A 668 -25.34 25.92 -27.67
N LEU A 669 -24.99 26.48 -28.83
CA LEU A 669 -25.21 27.89 -29.13
C LEU A 669 -26.71 28.23 -29.13
N GLN A 670 -27.57 27.35 -29.65
CA GLN A 670 -29.02 27.57 -29.61
C GLN A 670 -29.56 27.54 -28.17
N ALA A 671 -29.08 26.63 -27.33
CA ALA A 671 -29.45 26.59 -25.92
C ALA A 671 -29.01 27.86 -25.17
N ALA A 672 -27.77 28.31 -25.39
CA ALA A 672 -27.25 29.53 -24.79
C ALA A 672 -28.01 30.80 -25.26
N LYS A 673 -28.38 30.88 -26.55
CA LYS A 673 -29.22 31.98 -27.08
C LYS A 673 -30.60 32.01 -26.41
N LYS A 674 -31.20 30.85 -26.18
CA LYS A 674 -32.50 30.73 -25.50
C LYS A 674 -32.44 31.27 -24.07
N GLU A 675 -31.30 31.09 -23.41
CA GLU A 675 -31.03 31.61 -22.05
C GLU A 675 -30.49 33.05 -22.05
N LYS A 676 -30.36 33.69 -23.22
CA LYS A 676 -29.85 35.06 -23.39
C LYS A 676 -28.42 35.24 -22.87
N LEU A 677 -27.59 34.22 -23.02
CA LEU A 677 -26.19 34.26 -22.64
C LEU A 677 -25.32 34.79 -23.80
N ASP A 678 -24.31 35.60 -23.48
CA ASP A 678 -23.33 36.09 -24.47
C ASP A 678 -22.26 35.03 -24.80
N PHE A 679 -22.00 34.11 -23.88
CA PHE A 679 -21.04 33.02 -24.05
C PHE A 679 -21.54 31.72 -23.39
N SER A 680 -20.94 30.60 -23.76
CA SER A 680 -21.10 29.29 -23.13
C SER A 680 -19.73 28.60 -23.05
N TYR A 681 -19.67 27.36 -22.53
CA TYR A 681 -18.42 26.63 -22.38
C TYR A 681 -18.46 25.24 -23.03
N ILE A 682 -17.33 24.87 -23.61
CA ILE A 682 -17.00 23.50 -24.00
C ILE A 682 -15.90 23.01 -23.06
N ILE A 683 -16.11 21.83 -22.48
CA ILE A 683 -15.13 21.15 -21.65
C ILE A 683 -14.72 19.88 -22.38
N ARG A 684 -13.47 19.84 -22.83
CA ARG A 684 -12.91 18.75 -23.62
C ARG A 684 -11.84 18.03 -22.83
N CYS A 685 -11.89 16.71 -22.80
CA CYS A 685 -10.78 15.89 -22.33
C CYS A 685 -10.38 14.95 -23.47
N PRO A 686 -9.25 15.20 -24.16
CA PRO A 686 -8.78 14.28 -25.20
C PRO A 686 -8.72 12.84 -24.66
N GLN A 687 -9.10 11.86 -25.49
CA GLN A 687 -9.16 10.46 -25.05
C GLN A 687 -7.83 9.99 -24.44
N GLY A 688 -7.90 9.43 -23.23
CA GLY A 688 -6.74 8.98 -22.46
C GLY A 688 -6.09 10.07 -21.61
N CYS A 689 -6.42 11.35 -21.80
CA CYS A 689 -5.94 12.43 -20.92
C CYS A 689 -6.78 12.53 -19.64
N THR A 690 -6.29 13.32 -18.67
CA THR A 690 -7.01 13.57 -17.40
C THR A 690 -7.32 15.04 -17.17
N SER A 691 -6.58 15.96 -17.79
CA SER A 691 -6.82 17.39 -17.66
C SER A 691 -8.01 17.84 -18.52
N LEU A 692 -8.94 18.55 -17.87
CA LEU A 692 -10.08 19.16 -18.53
C LEU A 692 -9.67 20.48 -19.19
N GLN A 693 -9.81 20.55 -20.51
CA GLN A 693 -9.59 21.76 -21.29
C GLN A 693 -10.90 22.54 -21.39
N VAL A 694 -10.91 23.78 -20.92
CA VAL A 694 -12.10 24.62 -20.90
C VAL A 694 -11.99 25.68 -22.00
N TYR A 695 -12.97 25.74 -22.88
CA TYR A 695 -13.06 26.72 -23.96
C TYR A 695 -14.28 27.61 -23.74
N LYS A 696 -14.07 28.92 -23.64
CA LYS A 696 -15.14 29.93 -23.69
C LYS A 696 -15.58 30.07 -25.13
N VAL A 697 -16.88 29.94 -25.39
CA VAL A 697 -17.47 30.01 -26.73
C VAL A 697 -18.37 31.21 -26.83
N ASP A 698 -18.06 32.14 -27.74
CA ASP A 698 -18.92 33.29 -28.01
C ASP A 698 -20.21 32.85 -28.72
N VAL A 699 -21.37 33.26 -28.19
CA VAL A 699 -22.68 32.76 -28.66
C VAL A 699 -23.06 33.30 -30.05
N LYS A 700 -22.51 34.45 -30.45
CA LYS A 700 -22.82 35.10 -31.73
C LYS A 700 -21.95 34.58 -32.87
N SER A 701 -20.64 34.52 -32.65
CA SER A 701 -19.62 34.13 -33.63
C SER A 701 -19.29 32.63 -33.59
N GLY A 702 -19.47 31.96 -32.45
CA GLY A 702 -19.05 30.58 -32.24
C GLY A 702 -17.53 30.42 -32.03
N GLU A 703 -16.78 31.51 -31.85
CA GLU A 703 -15.33 31.46 -31.63
C GLU A 703 -15.00 30.78 -30.28
N GLU A 704 -13.98 29.91 -30.28
CA GLU A 704 -13.49 29.20 -29.08
C GLU A 704 -12.21 29.85 -28.56
N THR A 705 -12.20 30.25 -27.29
CA THR A 705 -11.01 30.74 -26.59
C THR A 705 -10.66 29.78 -25.45
N LEU A 706 -9.45 29.23 -25.46
CA LEU A 706 -8.97 28.39 -24.35
C LEU A 706 -8.80 29.22 -23.09
N VAL A 707 -9.36 28.76 -21.97
CA VAL A 707 -9.30 29.41 -20.67
C VAL A 707 -8.96 28.42 -19.56
N ARG A 708 -8.51 28.93 -18.42
CA ARG A 708 -8.19 28.14 -17.22
C ARG A 708 -9.15 28.43 -16.08
N THR A 709 -9.55 27.37 -15.39
CA THR A 709 -10.29 27.46 -14.13
C THR A 709 -9.76 26.42 -13.15
N SER A 710 -9.74 26.79 -11.87
CA SER A 710 -9.46 25.89 -10.75
C SER A 710 -10.71 25.56 -9.95
N ASN A 711 -11.89 26.01 -10.41
CA ASN A 711 -13.16 25.89 -9.71
C ASN A 711 -14.25 25.41 -10.69
N LEU A 712 -14.13 24.13 -11.07
CA LEU A 712 -15.08 23.44 -11.91
C LEU A 712 -15.84 22.41 -11.07
N THR A 713 -17.15 22.58 -10.97
CA THR A 713 -18.02 21.61 -10.28
C THR A 713 -18.64 20.69 -11.31
N LEU A 714 -18.31 19.41 -11.27
CA LEU A 714 -18.91 18.41 -12.15
C LEU A 714 -20.40 18.22 -11.80
N PRO A 715 -21.28 17.99 -12.79
CA PRO A 715 -22.70 17.89 -12.57
C PRO A 715 -23.06 16.61 -11.80
N THR A 716 -23.97 16.75 -10.84
CA THR A 716 -24.54 15.62 -10.12
C THR A 716 -25.52 14.86 -11.00
N LEU A 717 -25.84 13.61 -10.62
CA LEU A 717 -26.80 12.76 -11.31
C LEU A 717 -28.15 13.44 -11.58
N GLU A 718 -28.60 14.33 -10.70
CA GLU A 718 -29.85 15.10 -10.86
C GLU A 718 -29.83 16.00 -12.09
N LYS A 719 -28.68 16.62 -12.40
CA LYS A 719 -28.46 17.45 -13.59
C LYS A 719 -28.37 16.62 -14.88
N LEU A 720 -28.23 15.30 -14.79
CA LEU A 720 -28.19 14.39 -15.95
C LEU A 720 -29.56 13.82 -16.33
N THR A 721 -30.63 14.21 -15.62
CA THR A 721 -32.00 13.72 -15.88
C THR A 721 -32.69 14.42 -17.06
N ASP A 722 -32.17 15.55 -17.52
CA ASP A 722 -32.72 16.35 -18.63
C ASP A 722 -31.57 17.02 -19.40
N LEU A 723 -30.98 16.28 -20.33
CA LEU A 723 -29.88 16.77 -21.14
C LEU A 723 -30.43 17.62 -22.31
N VAL A 724 -29.68 18.61 -22.74
CA VAL A 724 -30.05 19.42 -23.92
C VAL A 724 -29.89 18.57 -25.19
N ALA A 725 -28.73 17.95 -25.34
CA ALA A 725 -28.42 17.08 -26.48
C ALA A 725 -27.45 15.97 -26.07
N ILE A 726 -27.48 14.89 -26.84
CA ILE A 726 -26.63 13.69 -26.68
C ILE A 726 -26.14 13.34 -28.08
N SER A 727 -24.86 13.05 -28.24
CA SER A 727 -24.32 12.63 -29.54
C SER A 727 -24.74 11.20 -29.88
N SER A 728 -24.93 10.93 -31.17
CA SER A 728 -25.06 9.56 -31.68
C SER A 728 -23.72 8.85 -31.85
N GLU A 729 -22.60 9.59 -31.83
CA GLU A 729 -21.25 9.01 -31.83
C GLU A 729 -20.90 8.51 -30.44
N GLU A 730 -20.22 7.37 -30.36
CA GLU A 730 -19.83 6.76 -29.08
C GLU A 730 -18.32 6.51 -29.04
N ASN A 731 -17.75 6.74 -27.85
CA ASN A 731 -16.36 6.49 -27.53
C ASN A 731 -16.23 5.29 -26.58
N VAL A 732 -15.03 4.71 -26.53
CA VAL A 732 -14.67 3.61 -25.62
C VAL A 732 -13.61 4.07 -24.64
N LYS A 733 -13.84 3.81 -23.35
CA LYS A 733 -12.85 4.00 -22.28
C LYS A 733 -12.60 2.69 -21.55
N ASN A 734 -11.46 2.09 -21.83
CA ASN A 734 -10.94 0.95 -21.08
C ASN A 734 -10.41 1.41 -19.72
N ARG A 735 -10.58 0.57 -18.71
CA ARG A 735 -10.22 0.88 -17.32
C ARG A 735 -9.66 -0.38 -16.65
N ASP A 736 -8.58 -0.20 -15.92
CA ASP A 736 -7.92 -1.20 -15.08
C ASP A 736 -8.06 -0.86 -13.58
N ASN A 737 -8.98 0.05 -13.23
CA ASN A 737 -9.22 0.53 -11.87
C ASN A 737 -9.79 -0.58 -10.98
N ASN A 738 -8.91 -1.24 -10.23
CA ASN A 738 -9.12 -2.48 -9.48
C ASN A 738 -9.55 -3.69 -10.31
N CYS A 739 -10.32 -3.57 -11.39
CA CYS A 739 -10.66 -4.66 -12.30
C CYS A 739 -10.58 -4.20 -13.76
N ASN A 740 -10.36 -5.14 -14.67
CA ASN A 740 -10.45 -4.91 -16.11
C ASN A 740 -11.91 -4.72 -16.53
N THR A 741 -12.23 -3.51 -16.96
CA THR A 741 -13.58 -3.08 -17.33
C THR A 741 -13.53 -2.13 -18.54
N SER A 742 -14.68 -1.95 -19.19
CA SER A 742 -14.81 -0.99 -20.30
C SER A 742 -16.08 -0.18 -20.15
N VAL A 743 -16.07 1.05 -20.65
CA VAL A 743 -17.25 1.90 -20.74
C VAL A 743 -17.40 2.37 -22.18
N ILE A 744 -18.58 2.14 -22.77
CA ILE A 744 -18.99 2.72 -24.04
C ILE A 744 -19.96 3.86 -23.70
N TYR A 745 -19.74 5.05 -24.23
CA TYR A 745 -20.49 6.24 -23.84
C TYR A 745 -20.63 7.22 -25.00
N PRO A 746 -21.65 8.11 -24.99
CA PRO A 746 -21.80 9.12 -26.03
C PRO A 746 -20.58 10.05 -26.04
N ALA A 747 -20.03 10.33 -27.21
CA ALA A 747 -18.82 11.12 -27.34
C ALA A 747 -19.01 12.55 -26.81
N VAL A 748 -20.23 13.10 -26.92
CA VAL A 748 -20.57 14.45 -26.48
C VAL A 748 -21.93 14.47 -25.79
N ILE A 749 -22.04 15.22 -24.69
CA ILE A 749 -23.33 15.56 -24.06
C ILE A 749 -23.40 17.06 -23.78
N ILE A 750 -24.61 17.62 -23.77
CA ILE A 750 -24.85 19.00 -23.32
C ILE A 750 -25.73 18.97 -22.08
N VAL A 751 -25.15 19.43 -20.98
CA VAL A 751 -25.85 19.59 -19.70
C VAL A 751 -26.52 20.95 -19.70
N ARG A 752 -27.78 21.03 -19.27
CA ARG A 752 -28.58 22.26 -19.31
C ARG A 752 -28.03 23.38 -18.44
N GLU A 753 -27.58 23.03 -17.24
CA GLU A 753 -27.14 24.00 -16.25
C GLU A 753 -25.97 23.43 -15.46
N MET A 754 -24.83 24.11 -15.54
CA MET A 754 -23.62 23.78 -14.82
C MET A 754 -22.85 25.07 -14.48
N GLU A 755 -22.20 25.07 -13.31
CA GLU A 755 -21.56 26.26 -12.77
C GLU A 755 -20.04 26.24 -12.98
N ILE A 756 -19.48 27.38 -13.42
CA ILE A 756 -18.04 27.65 -13.37
C ILE A 756 -17.83 28.85 -12.46
N GLY A 757 -17.21 28.60 -11.31
CA GLY A 757 -16.95 29.63 -10.32
C GLY A 757 -15.67 30.41 -10.62
N ARG A 758 -15.52 31.55 -9.94
CA ARG A 758 -14.24 32.28 -9.95
C ARG A 758 -13.16 31.42 -9.31
N PRO A 759 -12.00 31.24 -9.97
CA PRO A 759 -10.93 30.41 -9.44
C PRO A 759 -10.21 31.09 -8.28
N ASN A 760 -9.82 30.30 -7.28
CA ASN A 760 -8.96 30.73 -6.18
C ASN A 760 -7.55 30.16 -6.41
N ILE A 761 -6.68 30.97 -7.01
CA ILE A 761 -5.36 30.51 -7.45
C ILE A 761 -4.35 30.68 -6.31
N LYS A 762 -3.83 29.56 -5.81
CA LYS A 762 -2.65 29.56 -4.93
C LYS A 762 -1.40 29.65 -5.80
N SER A 763 -0.77 30.83 -5.83
CA SER A 763 0.53 30.99 -6.49
C SER A 763 1.63 30.33 -5.66
N SER A 764 2.57 29.67 -6.35
CA SER A 764 3.81 29.17 -5.72
C SER A 764 4.95 30.13 -6.07
N LYS A 765 5.94 30.28 -5.18
CA LYS A 765 7.15 31.06 -5.52
C LYS A 765 7.90 30.39 -6.67
N ALA A 766 8.52 31.21 -7.53
CA ALA A 766 9.40 30.68 -8.57
C ALA A 766 10.58 29.93 -7.91
N PRO A 767 11.06 28.83 -8.52
CA PRO A 767 12.24 28.14 -8.02
C PRO A 767 13.46 29.05 -8.09
N ALA A 768 14.33 28.98 -7.08
CA ALA A 768 15.55 29.80 -7.01
C ALA A 768 16.53 29.51 -8.17
N LEU A 769 16.42 28.33 -8.78
CA LEU A 769 17.19 27.94 -9.95
C LEU A 769 16.25 27.58 -11.10
N PRO A 770 16.54 28.03 -12.34
CA PRO A 770 15.75 27.65 -13.50
C PRO A 770 15.88 26.14 -13.78
N TYR A 771 14.84 25.56 -14.38
CA TYR A 771 14.83 24.15 -14.74
C TYR A 771 15.99 23.84 -15.71
N PRO A 772 16.74 22.72 -15.56
CA PRO A 772 17.94 22.47 -16.36
C PRO A 772 17.76 22.57 -17.89
N LEU A 773 16.61 22.17 -18.45
CA LEU A 773 16.36 22.33 -19.89
C LEU A 773 16.21 23.79 -20.34
N GLN A 774 15.92 24.72 -19.42
CA GLN A 774 15.89 26.16 -19.69
C GLN A 774 17.29 26.79 -19.68
N ARG A 775 18.31 26.05 -19.21
CA ARG A 775 19.71 26.52 -19.15
C ARG A 775 20.52 26.13 -20.39
N ARG A 776 19.99 25.22 -21.23
CA ARG A 776 20.61 24.89 -22.51
C ARG A 776 20.32 26.03 -23.48
N ASN A 777 21.38 26.69 -23.95
CA ASN A 777 21.30 27.74 -24.97
C ASN A 777 20.85 27.18 -26.31
#